data_AF-A0AAU7F976-F1
#
_entry.id   AF-A0AAU7F976-F1
#
_cell.length_a   1.000
_cell.length_b   1.000
_cell.length_c   1.000
_cell.angle_alpha   90.00
_cell.angle_beta   90.00
_cell.angle_gamma   90.00
#
_symmetry.space_group_name_H-M   'P 1'
#
loop_
_entity.id
_entity.type
_entity.pdbx_description
1 polymer ?
#
loop_
_entity_poly.entity_id
_entity_poly.type
_entity_poly.pdbx_seq_one_letter_code
_entity_poly.pdbx_strand_id
1 'polypeptide(L)'
;MNIRQLFKKDIARPINGVIKADQRDLDSIWQELDEYVVTNQLNEYFRRFFDTYLAGYDRPNDAVIASRMGAWVSGFFGSGKSHFIKILSYLLENIEAQDSSTGQRKRAVDFFDEHKVPDSMLRADFQRAAQFSTDVILFNIDAKADSKSDRDVILQVFLRVFNEKLGLSGDAPHIAHMERYLTGKGAYEAFKTAFAASNGSSWENERDAVDFLRDDVVNALSVALGMSEDSAAAWFDNARETYRINIESFAELVNEYLKTKPKNHRVVFLVDEVGQFIGDNTQLMLNLQTITEQLGTLCNGQSWVVVTSQEDIDAALGEANKAKSQDFSKIQGRFHTRLSLASSNTDDVIGARLLAKTEEAHNELRDVFAAKGDIINNQLAFSSEGITLRSYKDAAEYVKYYPFAPYQFTLLSKIFEAIRRHGATGKHLSKGERSLLDAFQTAATSKDVIDESIDCMVPLYEFYPSIESFLDTTIKHSMDKAEAEIGGLFQAFDIKLLKTLFLIKYIPEIVKGTVDNLATLCVDEIDADKLALKRQIQESLARLEKENLVNRNGDDWMFLTHEEQDIAREIGHETISADEQTRKLASLVFEDVFKSASKVRHRDSKGDYEFNRLLDGKPYKQSSHELSLEIITELHDEFGAYTDQKCSMVTASSPRAILKLDAGERLYEELLAYLKVDQYIASKYDNASQAGKKILTFIKDENREREDRLRLQMSNLLAAAKLYVVGELVELKVSSASSVLDEAINYLVSNTYNKLSYLKPSGNPFEEIRAVLTAASTLQTSFLTGDDVPNALALKEVGDFLHLKTGMGGVTLEDTVAYFSRIPFGWKPDWEIVHLVARLFMAGEITLMMNGGALSASDALDPLTKAARFKQVTILKRKKTGAVELKKARDLFKDLFAGLGNEDEDKLVVEYRQQWRGWQEQLAGYHSLANQANYPGKADIETIQALIKKQTAISDSAAFIESLLKSSDDWLDAEEDRQDLAGFYDTSKGQIITWRRMLSSLQALKDNRDKLLDDTKAAPALRELEGLQSNPRPYKQISKIETLLGIVEQVNEALAAEKRSHALQQIDKKIAEVTSGLDQLAAPPELSNKALSKLQQLRQTVENETSIPQIFYLQNQAGNLLDIAMDVLAEYQAKLAAIKPAPAQTPKPAPQPVLVDGGKPTPVAAVVQTVADSAAPVYALIKPSKTVKAANFAGSKLYLESEADVEAYLAKLRSELLGIVNAGQRARIE
;
A
#
# COMPACT_ATOMS: atom_id res chain seq x y z
N MET A 1 9.79 0.28 72.82
CA MET A 1 8.56 1.10 72.86
C MET A 1 7.42 0.33 72.16
N ASN A 2 6.17 0.81 72.19
CA ASN A 2 5.09 0.30 71.30
C ASN A 2 4.65 1.39 70.30
N ILE A 3 3.97 1.02 69.21
CA ILE A 3 3.69 1.96 68.11
C ILE A 3 2.90 3.18 68.57
N ARG A 4 1.87 3.01 69.42
CA ARG A 4 1.09 4.10 70.04
C ARG A 4 1.95 5.17 70.72
N GLN A 5 3.05 4.79 71.35
CA GLN A 5 3.93 5.70 72.13
C GLN A 5 4.91 6.52 71.27
N LEU A 6 5.04 6.21 69.98
CA LEU A 6 6.02 6.84 69.09
C LEU A 6 5.72 8.30 68.78
N PHE A 7 4.44 8.69 68.79
CA PHE A 7 3.96 9.93 68.16
C PHE A 7 3.82 11.09 69.14
N LYS A 8 4.25 12.29 68.73
CA LYS A 8 4.21 13.53 69.53
C LYS A 8 2.79 14.07 69.73
N LYS A 9 1.87 13.75 68.82
CA LYS A 9 0.42 13.97 68.93
C LYS A 9 -0.27 12.61 68.87
N ASP A 10 -1.37 12.44 69.60
CA ASP A 10 -2.18 11.21 69.53
C ASP A 10 -2.56 10.90 68.07
N ILE A 11 -2.25 9.69 67.62
CA ILE A 11 -2.51 9.22 66.26
C ILE A 11 -3.99 8.83 66.05
N ALA A 12 -4.75 8.61 67.12
CA ALA A 12 -6.19 8.35 67.07
C ALA A 12 -7.06 9.64 67.12
N ARG A 13 -6.45 10.83 67.17
CA ARG A 13 -7.18 12.10 67.30
C ARG A 13 -8.06 12.40 66.08
N PRO A 14 -9.22 13.08 66.23
CA PRO A 14 -10.08 13.44 65.11
C PRO A 14 -9.41 14.49 64.22
N ILE A 15 -8.97 14.05 63.04
CA ILE A 15 -8.49 14.93 61.97
C ILE A 15 -9.71 15.35 61.14
N ASN A 16 -10.08 16.63 61.21
CA ASN A 16 -11.26 17.16 60.51
C ASN A 16 -11.25 16.74 59.02
N GLY A 17 -12.37 16.20 58.53
CA GLY A 17 -12.46 15.47 57.25
C GLY A 17 -13.02 16.23 56.04
N VAL A 18 -13.44 17.49 56.23
CA VAL A 18 -13.88 18.44 55.19
C VAL A 18 -13.32 19.82 55.57
N ILE A 19 -13.00 20.66 54.58
CA ILE A 19 -12.73 22.09 54.82
C ILE A 19 -13.98 22.84 54.40
N LYS A 20 -14.56 23.57 55.35
CA LYS A 20 -15.70 24.46 55.14
C LYS A 20 -15.21 25.90 55.10
N ALA A 21 -15.66 26.66 54.11
CA ALA A 21 -15.35 28.10 53.96
C ALA A 21 -16.17 28.96 54.93
N ASP A 22 -17.38 28.50 55.24
CA ASP A 22 -18.34 29.00 56.22
C ASP A 22 -17.92 28.75 57.68
N GLN A 23 -17.09 27.72 57.93
CA GLN A 23 -16.68 27.36 59.29
C GLN A 23 -15.62 28.33 59.84
N ARG A 24 -16.06 29.14 60.81
CA ARG A 24 -15.29 30.20 61.49
C ARG A 24 -15.28 30.08 63.02
N ASP A 25 -15.47 28.88 63.57
CA ASP A 25 -15.34 28.67 65.02
C ASP A 25 -13.85 28.72 65.45
N LEU A 26 -13.59 29.35 66.60
CA LEU A 26 -12.23 29.74 67.02
C LEU A 26 -11.29 28.54 67.29
N ASP A 27 -11.86 27.38 67.57
CA ASP A 27 -11.16 26.14 67.91
C ASP A 27 -10.78 25.36 66.64
N SER A 28 -11.68 25.24 65.66
CA SER A 28 -11.35 24.74 64.31
C SER A 28 -10.34 25.64 63.61
N ILE A 29 -10.43 26.96 63.78
CA ILE A 29 -9.40 27.91 63.33
C ILE A 29 -8.05 27.59 63.98
N TRP A 30 -8.01 27.36 65.30
CA TRP A 30 -6.79 26.98 66.00
C TRP A 30 -6.22 25.64 65.50
N GLN A 31 -7.06 24.62 65.33
CA GLN A 31 -6.65 23.30 64.86
C GLN A 31 -6.13 23.34 63.41
N GLU A 32 -6.81 24.05 62.50
CA GLU A 32 -6.34 24.20 61.11
C GLU A 32 -4.99 24.94 61.05
N LEU A 33 -4.82 26.04 61.81
CA LEU A 33 -3.56 26.79 61.85
C LEU A 33 -2.42 26.01 62.55
N ASP A 34 -2.71 25.27 63.62
CA ASP A 34 -1.69 24.48 64.32
C ASP A 34 -1.25 23.24 63.51
N GLU A 35 -2.18 22.57 62.82
CA GLU A 35 -1.85 21.38 62.03
C GLU A 35 -1.41 21.67 60.59
N TYR A 36 -1.41 22.93 60.15
CA TYR A 36 -0.92 23.28 58.82
C TYR A 36 0.61 23.07 58.70
N VAL A 37 1.02 22.28 57.71
CA VAL A 37 2.42 22.00 57.38
C VAL A 37 2.80 22.78 56.11
N VAL A 38 3.80 23.66 56.22
CA VAL A 38 4.36 24.36 55.06
C VAL A 38 5.49 23.51 54.47
N THR A 39 5.22 22.84 53.35
CA THR A 39 6.25 22.15 52.57
C THR A 39 7.11 23.15 51.78
N ASN A 40 8.28 22.73 51.29
CA ASN A 40 9.18 23.59 50.50
C ASN A 40 8.46 24.26 49.31
N GLN A 41 7.56 23.54 48.65
CA GLN A 41 6.73 24.03 47.54
C GLN A 41 5.68 25.06 47.99
N LEU A 42 5.05 24.85 49.16
CA LEU A 42 4.12 25.82 49.73
C LEU A 42 4.85 27.10 50.17
N ASN A 43 6.08 26.99 50.68
CA ASN A 43 6.95 28.12 51.01
C ASN A 43 7.20 29.00 49.77
N GLU A 44 7.53 28.40 48.62
CA GLU A 44 7.65 29.14 47.34
C GLU A 44 6.33 29.78 46.88
N TYR A 45 5.18 29.13 47.10
CA TYR A 45 3.88 29.64 46.64
C TYR A 45 3.34 30.77 47.51
N PHE A 46 3.53 30.70 48.83
CA PHE A 46 3.33 31.85 49.71
C PHE A 46 4.24 33.00 49.31
N ARG A 47 5.54 32.75 49.08
CA ARG A 47 6.50 33.78 48.68
C ARG A 47 6.07 34.49 47.39
N ARG A 48 5.79 33.73 46.32
CA ARG A 48 5.30 34.29 45.04
C ARG A 48 3.96 35.03 45.17
N PHE A 49 3.08 34.61 46.08
CA PHE A 49 1.87 35.37 46.40
C PHE A 49 2.20 36.70 47.09
N PHE A 50 2.90 36.66 48.23
CA PHE A 50 3.17 37.84 49.04
C PHE A 50 4.09 38.85 48.35
N ASP A 51 5.08 38.41 47.56
CA ASP A 51 5.86 39.26 46.64
C ASP A 51 4.95 40.12 45.75
N THR A 52 3.91 39.51 45.16
CA THR A 52 2.96 40.23 44.27
C THR A 52 1.96 41.07 45.06
N TYR A 53 1.45 40.54 46.18
CA TYR A 53 0.46 41.18 47.03
C TYR A 53 1.00 42.48 47.66
N LEU A 54 2.20 42.40 48.24
CA LEU A 54 2.87 43.53 48.88
C LEU A 54 3.37 44.57 47.87
N ALA A 55 3.73 44.18 46.64
CA ALA A 55 4.00 45.13 45.57
C ALA A 55 2.81 46.07 45.27
N GLY A 56 1.57 45.61 45.46
CA GLY A 56 0.35 46.43 45.40
C GLY A 56 0.20 47.46 46.54
N TYR A 57 0.97 47.32 47.63
CA TYR A 57 1.10 48.32 48.70
C TYR A 57 2.31 49.23 48.50
N ASP A 58 3.42 48.71 47.98
CA ASP A 58 4.61 49.52 47.68
C ASP A 58 4.39 50.48 46.49
N ARG A 59 3.55 50.10 45.52
CA ARG A 59 3.35 50.84 44.26
C ARG A 59 1.87 50.95 43.86
N PRO A 60 0.99 51.55 44.69
CA PRO A 60 -0.45 51.58 44.44
C PRO A 60 -0.86 52.39 43.19
N ASN A 61 0.03 53.26 42.68
CA ASN A 61 -0.22 54.07 41.48
C ASN A 61 0.41 53.45 40.20
N ASP A 62 1.04 52.28 40.28
CA ASP A 62 1.61 51.59 39.12
C ASP A 62 0.50 50.85 38.37
N ALA A 63 0.10 51.39 37.22
CA ALA A 63 -0.97 50.83 36.40
C ALA A 63 -0.68 49.40 35.89
N VAL A 64 0.59 49.00 35.77
CA VAL A 64 0.94 47.62 35.39
C VAL A 64 0.64 46.69 36.56
N ILE A 65 1.02 47.07 37.78
CA ILE A 65 0.77 46.29 39.00
C ILE A 65 -0.74 46.25 39.31
N ALA A 66 -1.42 47.40 39.35
CA ALA A 66 -2.88 47.48 39.58
C ALA A 66 -3.72 46.66 38.59
N SER A 67 -3.17 46.35 37.41
CA SER A 67 -3.81 45.49 36.40
C SER A 67 -3.54 43.98 36.54
N ARG A 68 -2.83 43.56 37.60
CA ARG A 68 -2.42 42.18 37.93
C ARG A 68 -2.91 41.71 39.31
N MET A 69 -4.11 42.16 39.72
CA MET A 69 -4.71 41.84 41.02
C MET A 69 -5.39 40.45 41.07
N GLY A 70 -5.04 39.57 40.13
CA GLY A 70 -5.56 38.21 40.00
C GLY A 70 -4.50 37.16 40.35
N ALA A 71 -4.83 36.23 41.26
CA ALA A 71 -4.02 35.05 41.54
C ALA A 71 -4.81 33.77 41.22
N TRP A 72 -4.17 32.82 40.52
CA TRP A 72 -4.79 31.57 40.08
C TRP A 72 -4.11 30.38 40.76
N VAL A 73 -4.90 29.54 41.42
CA VAL A 73 -4.44 28.40 42.20
C VAL A 73 -4.91 27.11 41.50
N SER A 74 -4.07 26.56 40.63
CA SER A 74 -4.34 25.33 39.87
C SER A 74 -3.82 24.08 40.58
N GLY A 75 -4.22 22.90 40.11
CA GLY A 75 -3.73 21.61 40.60
C GLY A 75 -4.83 20.56 40.72
N PHE A 76 -4.48 19.27 40.64
CA PHE A 76 -5.43 18.15 40.57
C PHE A 76 -6.42 18.07 41.74
N PHE A 77 -7.48 17.29 41.59
CA PHE A 77 -8.44 17.12 42.69
C PHE A 77 -7.73 16.64 43.96
N GLY A 78 -7.90 17.39 45.05
CA GLY A 78 -7.41 17.02 46.38
C GLY A 78 -6.03 17.59 46.73
N SER A 79 -5.36 18.34 45.84
CA SER A 79 -4.03 18.93 46.06
C SER A 79 -4.02 20.18 46.98
N GLY A 80 -4.69 20.11 48.13
CA GLY A 80 -4.67 21.15 49.16
C GLY A 80 -5.25 22.54 48.81
N LYS A 81 -5.62 22.85 47.56
CA LYS A 81 -6.02 24.21 47.09
C LYS A 81 -6.98 24.98 48.01
N SER A 82 -8.13 24.39 48.34
CA SER A 82 -9.14 24.98 49.24
C SER A 82 -8.57 25.26 50.65
N HIS A 83 -7.65 24.40 51.12
CA HIS A 83 -6.94 24.60 52.39
C HIS A 83 -5.96 25.76 52.28
N PHE A 84 -5.18 25.82 51.19
CA PHE A 84 -4.24 26.91 50.93
C PHE A 84 -4.94 28.27 50.89
N ILE A 85 -6.05 28.42 50.15
CA ILE A 85 -6.78 29.69 50.13
C ILE A 85 -7.48 29.99 51.47
N LYS A 86 -7.92 28.99 52.23
CA LYS A 86 -8.49 29.22 53.57
C LYS A 86 -7.43 29.71 54.57
N ILE A 87 -6.26 29.06 54.61
CA ILE A 87 -5.13 29.48 55.44
C ILE A 87 -4.58 30.85 55.00
N LEU A 88 -4.53 31.12 53.68
CA LEU A 88 -4.22 32.44 53.16
C LEU A 88 -5.24 33.50 53.59
N SER A 89 -6.54 33.17 53.62
CA SER A 89 -7.59 34.06 54.12
C SER A 89 -7.38 34.41 55.59
N TYR A 90 -6.96 33.44 56.41
CA TYR A 90 -6.67 33.61 57.83
C TYR A 90 -5.44 34.49 58.07
N LEU A 91 -4.38 34.32 57.27
CA LEU A 91 -3.19 35.17 57.27
C LEU A 91 -3.50 36.62 56.85
N LEU A 92 -4.33 36.81 55.83
CA LEU A 92 -4.68 38.13 55.29
C LEU A 92 -5.65 38.93 56.17
N GLU A 93 -6.63 38.28 56.78
CA GLU A 93 -7.55 38.89 57.77
C GLU A 93 -6.91 38.95 59.19
N ASN A 94 -5.72 38.35 59.36
CA ASN A 94 -4.96 38.15 60.61
C ASN A 94 -5.86 37.83 61.83
N ILE A 95 -6.66 36.78 61.67
CA ILE A 95 -7.69 36.42 62.65
C ILE A 95 -7.09 35.94 63.98
N GLU A 96 -7.86 36.07 65.05
CA GLU A 96 -7.54 35.51 66.36
C GLU A 96 -8.09 34.08 66.44
N ALA A 97 -7.23 33.13 66.79
CA ALA A 97 -7.60 31.76 67.13
C ALA A 97 -7.67 31.63 68.66
N GLN A 98 -8.50 30.70 69.16
CA GLN A 98 -8.51 30.34 70.58
C GLN A 98 -8.59 28.83 70.77
N ASP A 99 -7.62 28.27 71.48
CA ASP A 99 -7.60 26.89 71.94
C ASP A 99 -8.70 26.67 73.01
N SER A 100 -9.63 25.75 72.75
CA SER A 100 -10.69 25.40 73.72
C SER A 100 -10.18 24.68 74.98
N SER A 101 -9.02 24.01 74.90
CA SER A 101 -8.46 23.18 75.97
C SER A 101 -7.54 23.96 76.91
N THR A 102 -6.72 24.88 76.39
CA THR A 102 -5.82 25.72 77.20
C THR A 102 -6.34 27.14 77.42
N GLY A 103 -7.32 27.59 76.63
CA GLY A 103 -7.78 28.98 76.61
C GLY A 103 -6.79 29.95 75.96
N GLN A 104 -5.67 29.47 75.41
CA GLN A 104 -4.65 30.31 74.78
C GLN A 104 -5.22 30.99 73.53
N ARG A 105 -4.86 32.27 73.34
CA ARG A 105 -5.16 33.07 72.16
C ARG A 105 -3.90 33.36 71.37
N LYS A 106 -4.01 33.31 70.04
CA LYS A 106 -2.87 33.46 69.12
C LYS A 106 -3.36 34.02 67.78
N ARG A 107 -2.62 34.91 67.14
CA ARG A 107 -3.00 35.47 65.83
C ARG A 107 -2.48 34.59 64.70
N ALA A 108 -3.17 34.60 63.55
CA ALA A 108 -2.88 33.70 62.44
C ALA A 108 -1.40 33.71 62.01
N VAL A 109 -0.76 34.88 61.95
CA VAL A 109 0.67 34.99 61.61
C VAL A 109 1.62 34.37 62.64
N ASP A 110 1.25 34.36 63.93
CA ASP A 110 2.09 33.84 65.01
C ASP A 110 2.24 32.31 64.93
N PHE A 111 1.34 31.61 64.23
CA PHE A 111 1.42 30.16 64.01
C PHE A 111 2.56 29.78 63.05
N PHE A 112 3.03 30.71 62.23
CA PHE A 112 4.06 30.50 61.22
C PHE A 112 5.44 30.92 61.78
N ASP A 113 5.83 30.24 62.85
CA ASP A 113 7.09 30.42 63.56
C ASP A 113 8.30 29.83 62.80
N GLU A 114 9.47 29.84 63.43
CA GLU A 114 10.73 29.39 62.82
C GLU A 114 10.76 27.87 62.53
N HIS A 115 9.88 27.08 63.17
CA HIS A 115 9.75 25.64 62.92
C HIS A 115 8.83 25.35 61.73
N LYS A 116 7.80 26.17 61.50
CA LYS A 116 6.92 26.02 60.31
C LYS A 116 7.42 26.75 59.08
N VAL A 117 8.07 27.91 59.24
CA VAL A 117 8.60 28.71 58.13
C VAL A 117 10.05 29.11 58.44
N PRO A 118 11.03 28.27 58.05
CA PRO A 118 12.44 28.59 58.22
C PRO A 118 12.88 29.87 57.48
N ASP A 119 12.20 30.22 56.37
CA ASP A 119 12.47 31.46 55.61
C ASP A 119 12.07 32.70 56.43
N SER A 120 13.08 33.37 56.99
CA SER A 120 12.92 34.59 57.76
C SER A 120 12.39 35.77 56.95
N MET A 121 12.57 35.77 55.62
CA MET A 121 12.02 36.82 54.76
C MET A 121 10.51 36.63 54.59
N LEU A 122 10.07 35.40 54.31
CA LEU A 122 8.63 35.10 54.20
C LEU A 122 7.88 35.38 55.51
N ARG A 123 8.47 35.06 56.67
CA ARG A 123 7.90 35.43 57.98
C ARG A 123 7.75 36.94 58.16
N ALA A 124 8.72 37.72 57.69
CA ALA A 124 8.62 39.19 57.71
C ALA A 124 7.50 39.69 56.77
N ASP A 125 7.32 39.07 55.60
CA ASP A 125 6.26 39.42 54.65
C ASP A 125 4.85 39.05 55.17
N PHE A 126 4.70 37.94 55.90
CA PHE A 126 3.46 37.61 56.62
C PHE A 126 3.13 38.68 57.68
N GLN A 127 4.09 39.00 58.55
CA GLN A 127 3.93 40.04 59.57
C GLN A 127 3.63 41.42 58.95
N ARG A 128 4.24 41.72 57.80
CA ARG A 128 4.03 42.96 57.05
C ARG A 128 2.63 43.03 56.44
N ALA A 129 2.14 41.94 55.84
CA ALA A 129 0.77 41.88 55.31
C ALA A 129 -0.26 42.08 56.42
N ALA A 130 -0.06 41.46 57.58
CA ALA A 130 -0.93 41.54 58.75
C ALA A 130 -0.93 42.91 59.48
N GLN A 131 -0.05 43.85 59.11
CA GLN A 131 -0.12 45.24 59.57
C GLN A 131 -1.17 46.06 58.80
N PHE A 132 -1.66 45.55 57.67
CA PHE A 132 -2.70 46.20 56.87
C PHE A 132 -4.09 45.65 57.20
N SER A 133 -5.09 46.53 57.23
CA SER A 133 -6.48 46.13 57.42
C SER A 133 -7.05 45.58 56.11
N THR A 134 -7.48 44.32 56.11
CA THR A 134 -8.00 43.65 54.91
C THR A 134 -9.33 42.98 55.21
N ASP A 135 -10.39 43.36 54.49
CA ASP A 135 -11.68 42.66 54.54
C ASP A 135 -11.62 41.43 53.61
N VAL A 136 -11.66 40.23 54.18
CA VAL A 136 -11.51 38.98 53.42
C VAL A 136 -12.85 38.25 53.22
N ILE A 137 -13.11 37.85 51.99
CA ILE A 137 -14.36 37.23 51.53
C ILE A 137 -14.02 35.89 50.85
N LEU A 138 -14.03 34.82 51.66
CA LEU A 138 -13.82 33.44 51.21
C LEU A 138 -15.18 32.77 50.95
N PHE A 139 -15.38 32.22 49.75
CA PHE A 139 -16.61 31.51 49.37
C PHE A 139 -16.36 30.46 48.29
N ASN A 140 -17.19 29.41 48.28
CA ASN A 140 -17.28 28.45 47.18
C ASN A 140 -18.34 28.94 46.18
N ILE A 141 -18.02 28.94 44.88
CA ILE A 141 -18.91 29.54 43.87
C ILE A 141 -20.12 28.65 43.53
N ASP A 142 -19.92 27.33 43.39
CA ASP A 142 -21.00 26.36 43.12
C ASP A 142 -22.05 26.37 44.26
N ALA A 143 -21.62 26.53 45.51
CA ALA A 143 -22.50 26.60 46.68
C ALA A 143 -23.26 27.93 46.85
N LYS A 144 -22.92 28.98 46.10
CA LYS A 144 -23.54 30.32 46.19
C LYS A 144 -24.27 30.76 44.92
N ALA A 145 -24.16 30.00 43.84
CA ALA A 145 -24.86 30.25 42.58
C ALA A 145 -26.28 29.65 42.60
N ASP A 146 -27.26 30.42 42.15
CA ASP A 146 -28.62 29.93 41.96
C ASP A 146 -28.70 29.05 40.69
N SER A 147 -29.57 28.04 40.68
CA SER A 147 -29.67 27.04 39.61
C SER A 147 -30.33 27.53 38.30
N LYS A 148 -30.22 28.82 37.97
CA LYS A 148 -30.73 29.43 36.74
C LYS A 148 -29.55 29.82 35.85
N SER A 149 -29.55 29.30 34.62
CA SER A 149 -28.42 29.40 33.68
C SER A 149 -28.34 30.76 32.97
N ASP A 150 -28.27 31.85 33.73
CA ASP A 150 -28.15 33.21 33.20
C ASP A 150 -26.71 33.58 32.84
N ARG A 151 -26.57 34.58 31.97
CA ARG A 151 -25.26 35.02 31.45
C ARG A 151 -24.35 35.61 32.53
N ASP A 152 -24.93 36.21 33.57
CA ASP A 152 -24.24 37.08 34.51
C ASP A 152 -24.13 36.50 35.94
N VAL A 153 -24.32 35.18 36.11
CA VAL A 153 -24.37 34.52 37.43
C VAL A 153 -23.13 34.80 38.29
N ILE A 154 -21.91 34.83 37.72
CA ILE A 154 -20.69 35.16 38.48
C ILE A 154 -20.77 36.57 39.09
N LEU A 155 -21.29 37.56 38.36
CA LEU A 155 -21.47 38.93 38.88
C LEU A 155 -22.47 38.95 40.05
N GLN A 156 -23.58 38.20 39.94
CA GLN A 156 -24.57 38.11 41.00
C GLN A 156 -23.99 37.44 42.25
N VAL A 157 -23.19 36.37 42.11
CA VAL A 157 -22.52 35.74 43.26
C VAL A 157 -21.53 36.69 43.93
N PHE A 158 -20.68 37.39 43.16
CA PHE A 158 -19.74 38.39 43.71
C PHE A 158 -20.46 39.52 44.45
N LEU A 159 -21.60 39.98 43.93
CA LEU A 159 -22.45 40.99 44.57
C LEU A 159 -23.10 40.46 45.86
N ARG A 160 -23.66 39.24 45.83
CA ARG A 160 -24.28 38.55 46.97
C ARG A 160 -23.30 38.45 48.15
N VAL A 161 -22.11 37.87 47.93
CA VAL A 161 -21.12 37.70 49.01
C VAL A 161 -20.50 39.01 49.49
N PHE A 162 -20.43 40.04 48.62
CA PHE A 162 -20.01 41.38 49.04
C PHE A 162 -21.08 42.05 49.91
N ASN A 163 -22.36 41.97 49.55
CA ASN A 163 -23.46 42.46 50.37
C ASN A 163 -23.49 41.75 51.74
N GLU A 164 -23.34 40.42 51.76
CA GLU A 164 -23.26 39.62 53.00
C GLU A 164 -22.10 40.06 53.91
N LYS A 165 -20.89 40.32 53.36
CA LYS A 165 -19.74 40.83 54.14
C LYS A 165 -20.03 42.19 54.78
N LEU A 166 -20.89 43.01 54.17
CA LEU A 166 -21.36 44.29 54.69
C LEU A 166 -22.57 44.18 55.64
N GLY A 167 -23.11 42.98 55.87
CA GLY A 167 -24.33 42.75 56.64
C GLY A 167 -25.64 43.05 55.91
N LEU A 168 -25.58 43.42 54.62
CA LEU A 168 -26.74 43.70 53.77
C LEU A 168 -27.38 42.40 53.26
N SER A 169 -28.57 42.48 52.64
CA SER A 169 -29.23 41.35 52.00
C SER A 169 -28.37 40.77 50.87
N GLY A 170 -28.08 39.47 50.94
CA GLY A 170 -27.36 38.76 49.87
C GLY A 170 -28.26 38.53 48.66
N ASP A 171 -29.45 37.98 48.92
CA ASP A 171 -30.30 37.31 47.93
C ASP A 171 -31.22 38.27 47.16
N ALA A 172 -31.43 39.49 47.68
CA ALA A 172 -32.23 40.53 47.04
C ALA A 172 -31.40 41.79 46.74
N PRO A 173 -30.68 41.88 45.60
CA PRO A 173 -29.79 43.00 45.29
C PRO A 173 -30.45 44.39 45.30
N HIS A 174 -31.74 44.49 44.97
CA HIS A 174 -32.51 45.72 45.03
C HIS A 174 -32.76 46.19 46.47
N ILE A 175 -32.95 45.24 47.41
CA ILE A 175 -33.05 45.51 48.85
C ILE A 175 -31.68 45.91 49.40
N ALA A 176 -30.61 45.21 49.04
CA ALA A 176 -29.25 45.60 49.42
C ALA A 176 -28.88 47.01 48.94
N HIS A 177 -29.41 47.45 47.80
CA HIS A 177 -29.29 48.82 47.31
C HIS A 177 -30.12 49.82 48.15
N MET A 178 -31.33 49.46 48.56
CA MET A 178 -32.15 50.24 49.50
C MET A 178 -31.46 50.41 50.87
N GLU A 179 -30.96 49.32 51.46
CA GLU A 179 -30.21 49.31 52.72
C GLU A 179 -28.91 50.15 52.60
N ARG A 180 -28.17 50.02 51.50
CA ARG A 180 -26.98 50.84 51.21
C ARG A 180 -27.31 52.32 51.08
N TYR A 181 -28.43 52.68 50.44
CA TYR A 181 -28.89 54.07 50.36
C TYR A 181 -29.28 54.63 51.73
N LEU A 182 -30.06 53.88 52.52
CA LEU A 182 -30.42 54.23 53.90
C LEU A 182 -29.17 54.41 54.77
N THR A 183 -28.17 53.54 54.62
CA THR A 183 -26.88 53.62 55.32
C THR A 183 -26.10 54.86 54.92
N GLY A 184 -25.99 55.16 53.61
CA GLY A 184 -25.36 56.38 53.09
C GLY A 184 -26.06 57.68 53.47
N LYS A 185 -27.33 57.62 53.91
CA LYS A 185 -28.08 58.74 54.50
C LYS A 185 -28.03 58.80 56.02
N GLY A 186 -27.45 57.80 56.70
CA GLY A 186 -27.51 57.66 58.17
C GLY A 186 -28.90 57.28 58.71
N ALA A 187 -29.82 56.87 57.84
CA ALA A 187 -31.22 56.59 58.15
C ALA A 187 -31.51 55.11 58.47
N TYR A 188 -30.55 54.20 58.28
CA TYR A 188 -30.78 52.75 58.37
C TYR A 188 -31.24 52.28 59.76
N GLU A 189 -30.64 52.77 60.85
CA GLU A 189 -31.11 52.42 62.21
C GLU A 189 -32.50 53.01 62.53
N ALA A 190 -32.85 54.18 61.97
CA ALA A 190 -34.19 54.74 62.08
C ALA A 190 -35.22 53.90 61.32
N PHE A 191 -34.88 53.44 60.11
CA PHE A 191 -35.67 52.50 59.32
C PHE A 191 -35.90 51.18 60.07
N LYS A 192 -34.85 50.55 60.59
CA LYS A 192 -34.97 49.30 61.37
C LYS A 192 -35.82 49.48 62.63
N THR A 193 -35.68 50.61 63.32
CA THR A 193 -36.51 50.93 64.50
C THR A 193 -37.98 51.12 64.13
N ALA A 194 -38.28 51.83 63.02
CA ALA A 194 -39.64 52.03 62.54
C ALA A 194 -40.28 50.73 62.02
N PHE A 195 -39.51 49.90 61.31
CA PHE A 195 -39.95 48.58 60.85
C PHE A 195 -40.28 47.68 62.05
N ALA A 196 -39.39 47.56 63.03
CA ALA A 196 -39.64 46.74 64.22
C ALA A 196 -40.82 47.24 65.07
N ALA A 197 -41.11 48.55 65.06
CA ALA A 197 -42.29 49.12 65.72
C ALA A 197 -43.61 48.86 64.97
N SER A 198 -43.56 48.58 63.66
CA SER A 198 -44.72 48.26 62.82
C SER A 198 -44.98 46.75 62.77
N ASN A 199 -43.93 45.99 62.44
CA ASN A 199 -43.97 44.55 62.18
C ASN A 199 -43.83 43.67 63.44
N GLY A 200 -43.09 44.15 64.45
CA GLY A 200 -42.79 43.42 65.70
C GLY A 200 -41.53 42.54 65.67
N SER A 201 -40.94 42.30 64.49
CA SER A 201 -39.65 41.59 64.33
C SER A 201 -38.55 42.55 63.85
N SER A 202 -37.27 42.17 64.03
CA SER A 202 -36.13 42.95 63.52
C SER A 202 -35.95 42.75 62.02
N TRP A 203 -35.72 43.84 61.30
CA TRP A 203 -35.52 43.86 59.84
C TRP A 203 -34.59 42.78 59.31
N GLU A 204 -33.46 42.55 59.98
CA GLU A 204 -32.45 41.56 59.59
C GLU A 204 -32.97 40.11 59.55
N ASN A 205 -34.08 39.78 60.24
CA ASN A 205 -34.73 38.48 60.19
C ASN A 205 -35.76 38.36 59.05
N GLU A 206 -36.45 39.45 58.73
CA GLU A 206 -37.64 39.44 57.87
C GLU A 206 -37.37 39.87 56.42
N ARG A 207 -36.22 40.50 56.16
CA ARG A 207 -35.85 41.06 54.84
C ARG A 207 -35.79 40.04 53.70
N ASP A 208 -35.70 38.75 54.01
CA ASP A 208 -35.71 37.66 53.01
C ASP A 208 -37.15 37.31 52.57
N ALA A 209 -38.17 37.75 53.33
CA ALA A 209 -39.60 37.63 53.04
C ALA A 209 -40.27 38.98 52.69
N VAL A 210 -39.47 40.00 52.36
CA VAL A 210 -39.89 41.41 52.19
C VAL A 210 -41.05 41.64 51.24
N ASP A 211 -41.21 40.81 50.20
CA ASP A 211 -42.32 40.86 49.23
C ASP A 211 -43.71 40.79 49.92
N PHE A 212 -43.79 40.17 51.09
CA PHE A 212 -45.04 40.02 51.87
C PHE A 212 -45.25 41.15 52.89
N LEU A 213 -44.22 41.96 53.18
CA LEU A 213 -44.19 42.93 54.29
C LEU A 213 -44.21 44.39 53.80
N ARG A 214 -44.72 44.59 52.58
CA ARG A 214 -44.75 45.86 51.86
C ARG A 214 -45.17 47.05 52.71
N ASP A 215 -46.29 46.94 53.43
CA ASP A 215 -46.86 48.09 54.14
C ASP A 215 -46.04 48.49 55.37
N ASP A 216 -45.43 47.52 56.07
CA ASP A 216 -44.44 47.78 57.14
C ASP A 216 -43.17 48.45 56.59
N VAL A 217 -42.70 48.02 55.42
CA VAL A 217 -41.53 48.62 54.74
C VAL A 217 -41.84 50.04 54.28
N VAL A 218 -43.01 50.28 53.68
CA VAL A 218 -43.45 51.61 53.22
C VAL A 218 -43.57 52.59 54.38
N ASN A 219 -44.17 52.16 55.50
CA ASN A 219 -44.20 52.91 56.76
C ASN A 219 -42.78 53.23 57.26
N ALA A 220 -41.91 52.22 57.36
CA ALA A 220 -40.55 52.39 57.84
C ALA A 220 -39.69 53.32 56.95
N LEU A 221 -39.84 53.24 55.63
CA LEU A 221 -39.17 54.13 54.68
C LEU A 221 -39.70 55.57 54.77
N SER A 222 -41.02 55.75 54.91
CA SER A 222 -41.65 57.05 55.13
C SER A 222 -41.10 57.73 56.39
N VAL A 223 -41.08 57.02 57.51
CA VAL A 223 -40.55 57.50 58.80
C VAL A 223 -39.05 57.79 58.74
N ALA A 224 -38.25 56.92 58.13
CA ALA A 224 -36.78 57.05 58.12
C ALA A 224 -36.24 58.12 57.18
N LEU A 225 -36.94 58.43 56.09
CA LEU A 225 -36.50 59.38 55.06
C LEU A 225 -37.35 60.66 54.96
N GLY A 226 -38.46 60.75 55.71
CA GLY A 226 -39.35 61.91 55.69
C GLY A 226 -40.11 62.09 54.38
N MET A 227 -40.34 61.00 53.65
CA MET A 227 -41.10 60.97 52.38
C MET A 227 -42.56 60.57 52.61
N SER A 228 -43.47 60.91 51.69
CA SER A 228 -44.86 60.43 51.78
C SER A 228 -44.94 58.91 51.59
N GLU A 229 -45.96 58.28 52.17
CA GLU A 229 -46.24 56.85 52.00
C GLU A 229 -46.40 56.49 50.50
N ASP A 230 -47.09 57.32 49.71
CA ASP A 230 -47.18 57.16 48.25
C ASP A 230 -45.80 57.12 47.56
N SER A 231 -44.84 57.93 48.05
CA SER A 231 -43.49 58.00 47.49
C SER A 231 -42.64 56.80 47.91
N ALA A 232 -42.78 56.35 49.16
CA ALA A 232 -42.13 55.15 49.67
C ALA A 232 -42.65 53.88 48.98
N ALA A 233 -43.97 53.78 48.80
CA ALA A 233 -44.64 52.75 48.02
C ALA A 233 -44.14 52.72 46.58
N ALA A 234 -44.20 53.86 45.87
CA ALA A 234 -43.74 53.95 44.50
C ALA A 234 -42.24 53.65 44.36
N TRP A 235 -41.40 53.95 45.36
CA TRP A 235 -39.99 53.56 45.33
C TRP A 235 -39.81 52.05 45.54
N PHE A 236 -40.43 51.47 46.57
CA PHE A 236 -40.32 50.05 46.88
C PHE A 236 -40.85 49.16 45.75
N ASP A 237 -42.07 49.43 45.27
CA ASP A 237 -42.73 48.65 44.21
C ASP A 237 -41.89 48.63 42.91
N ASN A 238 -41.26 49.75 42.55
CA ASN A 238 -40.42 49.84 41.35
C ASN A 238 -38.96 49.37 41.57
N ALA A 239 -38.49 49.19 42.81
CA ALA A 239 -37.09 48.90 43.10
C ALA A 239 -36.60 47.60 42.43
N ARG A 240 -37.47 46.59 42.38
CA ARG A 240 -37.15 45.26 41.81
C ARG A 240 -36.99 45.26 40.29
N GLU A 241 -37.78 46.05 39.57
CA GLU A 241 -37.72 46.13 38.10
C GLU A 241 -36.69 47.14 37.59
N THR A 242 -36.45 48.21 38.36
CA THR A 242 -35.51 49.28 37.99
C THR A 242 -34.05 48.96 38.32
N TYR A 243 -33.78 48.12 39.33
CA TYR A 243 -32.41 47.78 39.71
C TYR A 243 -31.70 46.95 38.63
N ARG A 244 -30.64 47.53 38.05
CA ARG A 244 -29.72 46.85 37.13
C ARG A 244 -28.29 47.21 37.51
N ILE A 245 -27.41 46.22 37.47
CA ILE A 245 -25.99 46.35 37.78
C ILE A 245 -25.17 45.57 36.74
N ASN A 246 -24.01 46.11 36.39
CA ASN A 246 -23.04 45.47 35.52
C ASN A 246 -21.68 45.34 36.25
N ILE A 247 -20.69 44.77 35.58
CA ILE A 247 -19.37 44.51 36.17
C ILE A 247 -18.63 45.80 36.57
N GLU A 248 -18.78 46.87 35.79
CA GLU A 248 -18.17 48.18 36.04
C GLU A 248 -18.77 48.82 37.29
N SER A 249 -20.11 48.92 37.37
CA SER A 249 -20.80 49.49 38.54
C SER A 249 -20.66 48.64 39.81
N PHE A 250 -20.40 47.33 39.71
CA PHE A 250 -19.99 46.54 40.88
C PHE A 250 -18.59 46.92 41.37
N ALA A 251 -17.64 47.16 40.46
CA ALA A 251 -16.31 47.64 40.84
C ALA A 251 -16.31 49.10 41.33
N GLU A 252 -17.20 49.96 40.81
CA GLU A 252 -17.46 51.29 41.37
C GLU A 252 -17.99 51.20 42.81
N LEU A 253 -18.96 50.31 43.07
CA LEU A 253 -19.55 50.05 44.39
C LEU A 253 -18.50 49.56 45.41
N VAL A 254 -17.59 48.66 45.02
CA VAL A 254 -16.46 48.23 45.88
C VAL A 254 -15.48 49.39 46.12
N ASN A 255 -15.21 50.21 45.10
CA ASN A 255 -14.37 51.41 45.21
C ASN A 255 -14.99 52.50 46.11
N GLU A 256 -16.32 52.67 46.09
CA GLU A 256 -17.03 53.54 47.04
C GLU A 256 -16.90 53.07 48.48
N TYR A 257 -17.04 51.75 48.72
CA TYR A 257 -16.78 51.19 50.04
C TYR A 257 -15.33 51.43 50.50
N LEU A 258 -14.35 51.17 49.64
CA LEU A 258 -12.93 51.42 49.94
C LEU A 258 -12.64 52.90 50.29
N LYS A 259 -13.33 53.86 49.67
CA LYS A 259 -13.22 55.30 50.01
C LYS A 259 -13.73 55.65 51.43
N THR A 260 -14.56 54.80 52.04
CA THR A 260 -15.00 54.97 53.45
C THR A 260 -13.96 54.47 54.46
N LYS A 261 -12.93 53.75 54.00
CA LYS A 261 -11.95 53.05 54.83
C LYS A 261 -10.57 53.75 54.82
N PRO A 262 -9.64 53.39 55.73
CA PRO A 262 -8.28 53.94 55.71
C PRO A 262 -7.55 53.68 54.39
N LYS A 263 -6.67 54.60 53.97
CA LYS A 263 -6.00 54.57 52.65
C LYS A 263 -5.31 53.24 52.27
N ASN A 264 -4.83 52.48 53.25
CA ASN A 264 -4.14 51.20 53.03
C ASN A 264 -5.07 49.98 53.22
N HIS A 265 -6.38 50.17 53.36
CA HIS A 265 -7.34 49.08 53.47
C HIS A 265 -7.51 48.35 52.12
N ARG A 266 -7.79 47.05 52.17
CA ARG A 266 -8.03 46.21 50.99
C ARG A 266 -9.29 45.36 51.14
N VAL A 267 -9.85 44.94 50.01
CA VAL A 267 -10.83 43.85 49.92
C VAL A 267 -10.19 42.68 49.16
N VAL A 268 -10.36 41.45 49.63
CA VAL A 268 -9.85 40.25 48.94
C VAL A 268 -10.96 39.22 48.80
N PHE A 269 -11.34 38.94 47.56
CA PHE A 269 -12.23 37.84 47.20
C PHE A 269 -11.40 36.57 46.99
N LEU A 270 -11.70 35.50 47.72
CA LEU A 270 -11.13 34.17 47.51
C LEU A 270 -12.25 33.22 47.11
N VAL A 271 -12.19 32.75 45.86
CA VAL A 271 -13.26 32.01 45.20
C VAL A 271 -12.82 30.56 44.99
N ASP A 272 -13.48 29.64 45.67
CA ASP A 272 -13.18 28.21 45.57
C ASP A 272 -14.01 27.53 44.45
N GLU A 273 -13.41 26.53 43.82
CA GLU A 273 -13.95 25.61 42.80
C GLU A 273 -14.39 26.22 41.46
N VAL A 274 -13.98 27.46 41.17
CA VAL A 274 -14.19 28.20 39.90
C VAL A 274 -13.98 27.36 38.64
N GLY A 275 -12.95 26.50 38.61
CA GLY A 275 -12.69 25.61 37.47
C GLY A 275 -13.81 24.60 37.17
N GLN A 276 -14.55 24.12 38.17
CA GLN A 276 -15.70 23.23 37.95
C GLN A 276 -16.93 24.00 37.49
N PHE A 277 -17.22 25.13 38.14
CA PHE A 277 -18.36 25.99 37.82
C PHE A 277 -18.32 26.53 36.38
N ILE A 278 -17.14 26.88 35.87
CA ILE A 278 -16.98 27.39 34.50
C ILE A 278 -17.04 26.24 33.47
N GLY A 279 -16.34 25.13 33.71
CA GLY A 279 -16.21 24.05 32.73
C GLY A 279 -15.78 24.56 31.35
N ASP A 280 -16.41 24.07 30.28
CA ASP A 280 -16.14 24.52 28.90
C ASP A 280 -16.67 25.94 28.57
N ASN A 281 -17.34 26.62 29.51
CA ASN A 281 -18.06 27.87 29.25
C ASN A 281 -17.15 29.10 29.23
N THR A 282 -16.45 29.28 28.11
CA THR A 282 -15.57 30.45 27.85
C THR A 282 -16.20 31.83 28.10
N GLN A 283 -17.53 32.00 28.05
CA GLN A 283 -18.17 33.29 28.37
C GLN A 283 -18.15 33.60 29.87
N LEU A 284 -18.26 32.59 30.75
CA LEU A 284 -18.14 32.78 32.19
C LEU A 284 -16.70 33.15 32.59
N MET A 285 -15.69 32.54 31.92
CA MET A 285 -14.28 32.92 32.10
C MET A 285 -14.01 34.40 31.75
N LEU A 286 -14.59 34.89 30.64
CA LEU A 286 -14.50 36.30 30.25
C LEU A 286 -15.15 37.24 31.26
N ASN A 287 -16.28 36.84 31.87
CA ASN A 287 -16.93 37.63 32.92
C ASN A 287 -16.03 37.74 34.18
N LEU A 288 -15.45 36.63 34.63
CA LEU A 288 -14.52 36.61 35.78
C LEU A 288 -13.24 37.44 35.53
N GLN A 289 -12.67 37.35 34.32
CA GLN A 289 -11.56 38.22 33.91
C GLN A 289 -11.98 39.70 34.00
N THR A 290 -13.15 40.05 33.47
CA THR A 290 -13.64 41.43 33.44
C THR A 290 -13.90 41.98 34.85
N ILE A 291 -14.43 41.16 35.76
CA ILE A 291 -14.58 41.51 37.19
C ILE A 291 -13.22 41.81 37.82
N THR A 292 -12.23 40.92 37.62
CA THR A 292 -10.87 41.09 38.15
C THR A 292 -10.19 42.34 37.59
N GLU A 293 -10.37 42.64 36.31
CA GLU A 293 -9.81 43.79 35.61
C GLU A 293 -10.44 45.13 36.05
N GLN A 294 -11.77 45.18 36.18
CA GLN A 294 -12.47 46.38 36.66
C GLN A 294 -12.20 46.66 38.13
N LEU A 295 -12.20 45.63 38.98
CA LEU A 295 -11.81 45.75 40.39
C LEU A 295 -10.38 46.28 40.54
N GLY A 296 -9.40 45.70 39.84
CA GLY A 296 -8.01 46.16 39.91
C GLY A 296 -7.83 47.60 39.42
N THR A 297 -8.52 47.97 38.33
CA THR A 297 -8.42 49.31 37.72
C THR A 297 -9.12 50.38 38.54
N LEU A 298 -10.42 50.23 38.83
CA LEU A 298 -11.21 51.26 39.51
C LEU A 298 -10.82 51.42 40.99
N CYS A 299 -10.38 50.33 41.65
CA CYS A 299 -9.93 50.37 43.05
C CYS A 299 -8.43 50.69 43.19
N ASN A 300 -7.68 51.03 42.13
CA ASN A 300 -6.22 51.26 42.18
C ASN A 300 -5.46 50.12 42.90
N GLY A 301 -5.78 48.87 42.57
CA GLY A 301 -5.24 47.67 43.20
C GLY A 301 -5.65 47.44 44.66
N GLN A 302 -6.63 48.16 45.20
CA GLN A 302 -7.15 47.91 46.56
C GLN A 302 -8.09 46.71 46.67
N SER A 303 -8.53 46.14 45.54
CA SER A 303 -9.34 44.93 45.47
C SER A 303 -8.60 43.82 44.74
N TRP A 304 -8.56 42.61 45.33
CA TRP A 304 -7.90 41.41 44.80
C TRP A 304 -8.88 40.27 44.58
N VAL A 305 -8.57 39.40 43.59
CA VAL A 305 -9.31 38.17 43.32
C VAL A 305 -8.35 36.98 43.27
N VAL A 306 -8.55 36.02 44.17
CA VAL A 306 -7.83 34.74 44.22
C VAL A 306 -8.81 33.63 43.88
N VAL A 307 -8.46 32.73 42.96
CA VAL A 307 -9.38 31.66 42.50
C VAL A 307 -8.73 30.29 42.48
N THR A 308 -9.48 29.21 42.75
CA THR A 308 -9.00 27.82 42.60
C THR A 308 -9.59 27.11 41.39
N SER A 309 -8.80 26.22 40.79
CA SER A 309 -9.20 25.40 39.65
C SER A 309 -8.53 24.02 39.70
N GLN A 310 -9.17 23.00 39.12
CA GLN A 310 -8.53 21.69 38.92
C GLN A 310 -7.43 21.75 37.84
N GLU A 311 -7.68 22.56 36.80
CA GLU A 311 -6.80 22.72 35.64
C GLU A 311 -6.07 24.08 35.69
N ASP A 312 -4.88 24.16 35.09
CA ASP A 312 -4.25 25.45 34.84
C ASP A 312 -5.02 26.21 33.74
N ILE A 313 -4.87 27.54 33.70
CA ILE A 313 -5.58 28.44 32.77
C ILE A 313 -5.47 27.95 31.32
N ASP A 314 -4.33 27.40 30.95
CA ASP A 314 -4.02 27.00 29.58
C ASP A 314 -4.60 25.62 29.20
N ALA A 315 -4.98 24.80 30.18
CA ALA A 315 -5.67 23.52 29.99
C ALA A 315 -7.20 23.70 30.00
N ALA A 316 -7.71 24.51 30.94
CA ALA A 316 -9.13 24.82 31.14
C ALA A 316 -9.84 25.55 29.96
N LEU A 317 -9.13 25.74 28.85
CA LEU A 317 -9.62 26.37 27.62
C LEU A 317 -9.76 25.38 26.44
N GLY A 318 -9.23 24.16 26.58
CA GLY A 318 -9.36 23.05 25.64
C GLY A 318 -8.57 23.19 24.33
N GLU A 319 -7.89 22.12 23.91
CA GLU A 319 -7.07 22.12 22.69
C GLU A 319 -7.85 22.46 21.39
N ALA A 320 -9.16 22.24 21.38
CA ALA A 320 -10.03 22.43 20.22
C ALA A 320 -10.18 23.89 19.76
N ASN A 321 -9.89 24.88 20.62
CA ASN A 321 -10.23 26.30 20.37
C ASN A 321 -9.05 27.20 19.95
N LYS A 322 -7.95 26.63 19.42
CA LYS A 322 -6.74 27.34 18.97
C LYS A 322 -7.00 28.50 17.98
N ALA A 323 -8.16 28.53 17.31
CA ALA A 323 -8.58 29.63 16.42
C ALA A 323 -8.84 30.99 17.11
N LYS A 324 -9.05 31.04 18.43
CA LYS A 324 -9.32 32.30 19.20
C LYS A 324 -8.10 32.86 19.94
N SER A 325 -6.88 32.49 19.54
CA SER A 325 -5.63 32.69 20.31
C SER A 325 -5.33 34.10 20.82
N GLN A 326 -5.85 35.20 20.24
CA GLN A 326 -5.43 36.55 20.64
C GLN A 326 -6.02 37.04 21.96
N ASP A 327 -7.29 36.76 22.26
CA ASP A 327 -7.92 37.29 23.49
C ASP A 327 -7.44 36.57 24.76
N PHE A 328 -7.06 35.29 24.67
CA PHE A 328 -6.53 34.53 25.81
C PHE A 328 -5.21 35.10 26.35
N SER A 329 -4.40 35.76 25.51
CA SER A 329 -3.18 36.46 25.97
C SER A 329 -3.47 37.58 26.98
N LYS A 330 -4.68 38.17 26.95
CA LYS A 330 -5.12 39.18 27.92
C LYS A 330 -5.54 38.54 29.25
N ILE A 331 -6.27 37.41 29.19
CA ILE A 331 -6.67 36.61 30.37
C ILE A 331 -5.41 36.20 31.16
N GLN A 332 -4.42 35.63 30.47
CA GLN A 332 -3.13 35.24 31.04
C GLN A 332 -2.37 36.41 31.70
N GLY A 333 -2.60 37.64 31.25
CA GLY A 333 -1.97 38.86 31.79
C GLY A 333 -2.61 39.39 33.07
N ARG A 334 -3.89 39.09 33.33
CA ARG A 334 -4.60 39.51 34.57
C ARG A 334 -4.31 38.58 35.73
N PHE A 335 -4.38 37.27 35.49
CA PHE A 335 -3.98 36.23 36.45
C PHE A 335 -2.48 35.92 36.36
N HIS A 336 -1.67 36.92 36.66
CA HIS A 336 -0.21 36.83 36.53
C HIS A 336 0.41 35.86 37.55
N THR A 337 -0.11 35.84 38.78
CA THR A 337 0.40 35.00 39.87
C THR A 337 -0.27 33.63 39.86
N ARG A 338 0.29 32.72 39.05
CA ARG A 338 -0.15 31.31 38.97
C ARG A 338 0.61 30.42 39.94
N LEU A 339 -0.12 29.75 40.83
CA LEU A 339 0.38 28.79 41.81
C LEU A 339 -0.20 27.42 41.44
N SER A 340 0.63 26.39 41.26
CA SER A 340 0.17 25.07 40.79
C SER A 340 0.48 23.99 41.82
N LEU A 341 -0.49 23.65 42.66
CA LEU A 341 -0.32 22.68 43.73
C LEU A 341 -0.36 21.27 43.14
N ALA A 342 0.84 20.71 42.94
CA ALA A 342 1.04 19.29 42.66
C ALA A 342 1.03 18.49 43.97
N SER A 343 0.52 17.26 43.93
CA SER A 343 0.45 16.34 45.07
C SER A 343 1.79 15.62 45.32
N SER A 344 2.91 16.34 45.21
CA SER A 344 4.26 15.76 45.19
C SER A 344 4.91 15.62 46.57
N ASN A 345 4.34 16.26 47.61
CA ASN A 345 4.92 16.33 48.96
C ASN A 345 3.94 15.79 50.03
N THR A 346 3.02 14.88 49.66
CA THR A 346 2.01 14.35 50.59
C THR A 346 2.66 13.50 51.69
N ASP A 347 3.79 12.86 51.41
CA ASP A 347 4.64 12.15 52.37
C ASP A 347 5.29 13.09 53.39
N ASP A 348 5.81 14.25 52.97
CA ASP A 348 6.26 15.33 53.86
C ASP A 348 5.14 15.75 54.84
N VAL A 349 3.92 15.94 54.31
CA VAL A 349 2.76 16.35 55.11
C VAL A 349 2.34 15.26 56.10
N ILE A 350 2.26 14.00 55.68
CA ILE A 350 1.92 12.88 56.58
C ILE A 350 3.02 12.68 57.63
N GLY A 351 4.30 12.72 57.22
CA GLY A 351 5.47 12.62 58.09
C GLY A 351 5.47 13.69 59.19
N ALA A 352 5.19 14.95 58.85
CA ALA A 352 5.19 16.06 59.80
C ALA A 352 3.89 16.20 60.62
N ARG A 353 2.72 15.87 60.05
CA ARG A 353 1.42 16.06 60.73
C ARG A 353 0.94 14.84 61.50
N LEU A 354 1.15 13.63 60.98
CA LEU A 354 0.68 12.38 61.57
C LEU A 354 1.81 11.65 62.30
N LEU A 355 2.98 11.49 61.65
CA LEU A 355 4.03 10.57 62.08
C LEU A 355 5.17 11.22 62.90
N ALA A 356 5.03 12.50 63.26
CA ALA A 356 6.05 13.24 64.00
C ALA A 356 6.35 12.57 65.36
N LYS A 357 7.63 12.21 65.57
CA LYS A 357 8.06 11.37 66.70
C LYS A 357 8.32 12.16 67.99
N THR A 358 8.30 11.46 69.13
CA THR A 358 8.90 11.93 70.38
C THR A 358 10.43 11.83 70.32
N GLU A 359 11.15 12.57 71.18
CA GLU A 359 12.63 12.51 71.23
C GLU A 359 13.14 11.12 71.62
N GLU A 360 12.42 10.41 72.50
CA GLU A 360 12.74 9.04 72.91
C GLU A 360 12.58 8.08 71.73
N ALA A 361 11.42 8.10 71.05
CA ALA A 361 11.14 7.32 69.84
C ALA A 361 12.13 7.60 68.71
N HIS A 362 12.57 8.86 68.55
CA HIS A 362 13.56 9.24 67.53
C HIS A 362 14.89 8.50 67.74
N ASN A 363 15.35 8.38 68.98
CA ASN A 363 16.58 7.66 69.30
C ASN A 363 16.41 6.15 69.14
N GLU A 364 15.33 5.57 69.67
CA GLU A 364 15.08 4.12 69.62
C GLU A 364 14.96 3.62 68.17
N LEU A 365 14.20 4.32 67.31
CA LEU A 365 14.05 3.96 65.89
C LEU A 365 15.32 4.18 65.06
N ARG A 366 16.12 5.21 65.37
CA ARG A 366 17.44 5.41 64.72
C ARG A 366 18.36 4.22 65.01
N ASP A 367 18.36 3.75 66.25
CA ASP A 367 19.26 2.68 66.69
C ASP A 367 18.80 1.31 66.18
N VAL A 368 17.48 1.09 66.01
CA VAL A 368 16.94 -0.05 65.24
C VAL A 368 17.41 -0.02 63.78
N PHE A 369 17.32 1.12 63.09
CA PHE A 369 17.80 1.21 61.70
C PHE A 369 19.32 1.03 61.58
N ALA A 370 20.09 1.50 62.55
CA ALA A 370 21.53 1.28 62.61
C ALA A 370 21.91 -0.20 62.82
N ALA A 371 21.02 -1.01 63.42
CA ALA A 371 21.23 -2.44 63.63
C ALA A 371 20.66 -3.33 62.51
N LYS A 372 19.50 -2.97 61.94
CA LYS A 372 18.73 -3.82 61.00
C LYS A 372 18.51 -3.20 59.59
N GLY A 373 19.09 -2.03 59.30
CA GLY A 373 18.81 -1.27 58.06
C GLY A 373 18.96 -2.03 56.74
N ASP A 374 19.98 -2.89 56.64
CA ASP A 374 20.18 -3.75 55.45
C ASP A 374 19.12 -4.86 55.33
N ILE A 375 18.61 -5.38 56.46
CA ILE A 375 17.53 -6.39 56.50
C ILE A 375 16.23 -5.75 56.03
N ILE A 376 15.89 -4.58 56.60
CA ILE A 376 14.72 -3.77 56.24
C ILE A 376 14.73 -3.48 54.73
N ASN A 377 15.83 -2.92 54.20
CA ASN A 377 15.90 -2.58 52.78
C ASN A 377 15.87 -3.80 51.83
N ASN A 378 16.30 -4.99 52.28
CA ASN A 378 16.20 -6.24 51.52
C ASN A 378 14.76 -6.81 51.53
N GLN A 379 14.09 -6.82 52.68
CA GLN A 379 12.68 -7.22 52.76
C GLN A 379 11.77 -6.36 51.88
N LEU A 380 12.01 -5.05 51.86
CA LEU A 380 11.24 -4.08 51.07
C LEU A 380 11.60 -4.06 49.56
N ALA A 381 12.48 -4.95 49.09
CA ALA A 381 12.85 -5.05 47.67
C ALA A 381 11.76 -5.77 46.83
N PHE A 382 11.50 -5.23 45.64
CA PHE A 382 10.60 -5.80 44.63
C PHE A 382 11.39 -6.51 43.51
N SER A 383 10.74 -7.41 42.76
CA SER A 383 11.32 -7.99 41.56
C SER A 383 11.55 -6.92 40.47
N SER A 384 12.55 -7.10 39.60
CA SER A 384 13.08 -6.07 38.70
C SER A 384 12.21 -5.70 37.47
N GLU A 385 10.90 -5.95 37.53
CA GLU A 385 9.94 -5.63 36.46
C GLU A 385 8.89 -4.63 36.95
N GLY A 386 9.19 -3.33 36.84
CA GLY A 386 8.26 -2.26 37.21
C GLY A 386 8.94 -0.91 37.40
N ILE A 387 8.20 0.04 37.97
CA ILE A 387 8.76 1.29 38.47
C ILE A 387 9.62 0.97 39.71
N THR A 388 10.82 1.56 39.81
CA THR A 388 11.69 1.36 40.98
C THR A 388 11.08 1.98 42.24
N LEU A 389 10.32 1.17 42.98
CA LEU A 389 9.76 1.54 44.27
C LEU A 389 10.88 1.76 45.30
N ARG A 390 10.72 2.79 46.12
CA ARG A 390 11.80 3.35 46.95
C ARG A 390 11.79 2.77 48.37
N SER A 391 12.92 2.23 48.81
CA SER A 391 13.18 1.83 50.20
C SER A 391 13.76 3.01 51.01
N TYR A 392 14.13 2.80 52.27
CA TYR A 392 14.69 3.86 53.12
C TYR A 392 16.12 4.22 52.71
N LYS A 393 16.39 5.51 52.46
CA LYS A 393 17.72 6.05 52.13
C LYS A 393 18.66 6.13 53.34
N ASP A 394 18.13 6.48 54.51
CA ASP A 394 18.91 6.67 55.73
C ASP A 394 18.02 6.61 56.99
N ALA A 395 18.66 6.61 58.16
CA ALA A 395 17.98 6.52 59.45
C ALA A 395 17.03 7.70 59.74
N ALA A 396 17.26 8.90 59.18
CA ALA A 396 16.37 10.03 59.38
C ALA A 396 15.08 9.86 58.56
N GLU A 397 15.18 9.33 57.33
CA GLU A 397 14.03 8.95 56.52
C GLU A 397 13.23 7.79 57.15
N TYR A 398 13.93 6.83 57.78
CA TYR A 398 13.29 5.77 58.57
C TYR A 398 12.49 6.32 59.75
N VAL A 399 13.13 7.08 60.66
CA VAL A 399 12.47 7.69 61.83
C VAL A 399 11.27 8.56 61.43
N LYS A 400 11.37 9.28 60.30
CA LYS A 400 10.30 10.13 59.76
C LYS A 400 9.05 9.33 59.35
N TYR A 401 9.21 8.25 58.59
CA TYR A 401 8.09 7.53 57.97
C TYR A 401 7.64 6.25 58.69
N TYR A 402 8.48 5.64 59.54
CA TYR A 402 8.12 4.45 60.33
C TYR A 402 6.81 4.68 61.12
N PRO A 403 5.85 3.71 61.16
CA PRO A 403 5.95 2.31 60.72
C PRO A 403 5.68 2.02 59.23
N PHE A 404 5.68 3.05 58.38
CA PHE A 404 5.39 2.94 56.95
C PHE A 404 6.64 2.94 56.08
N ALA A 405 6.65 2.10 55.04
CA ALA A 405 7.73 2.01 54.06
C ALA A 405 7.60 3.13 52.99
N PRO A 406 8.69 3.72 52.47
CA PRO A 406 8.59 4.91 51.62
C PRO A 406 7.84 4.68 50.30
N TYR A 407 7.86 3.46 49.76
CA TYR A 407 7.08 3.11 48.57
C TYR A 407 5.56 3.23 48.78
N GLN A 408 5.06 3.07 50.01
CA GLN A 408 3.62 3.02 50.29
C GLN A 408 2.95 4.36 50.01
N PHE A 409 3.64 5.48 50.24
CA PHE A 409 3.14 6.82 49.92
C PHE A 409 2.89 7.00 48.42
N THR A 410 3.84 6.54 47.58
CA THR A 410 3.68 6.53 46.12
C THR A 410 2.62 5.53 45.66
N LEU A 411 2.62 4.33 46.24
CA LEU A 411 1.73 3.24 45.87
C LEU A 411 0.26 3.57 46.18
N LEU A 412 -0.06 4.00 47.41
CA LEU A 412 -1.41 4.42 47.78
C LEU A 412 -1.91 5.58 46.93
N SER A 413 -1.06 6.57 46.65
CA SER A 413 -1.43 7.70 45.77
C SER A 413 -1.92 7.21 44.40
N LYS A 414 -1.29 6.15 43.88
CA LYS A 414 -1.68 5.52 42.61
C LYS A 414 -2.88 4.60 42.72
N ILE A 415 -3.04 3.86 43.82
CA ILE A 415 -4.24 3.07 44.11
C ILE A 415 -5.48 3.98 44.15
N PHE A 416 -5.43 5.10 44.89
CA PHE A 416 -6.53 6.07 44.92
C PHE A 416 -6.79 6.75 43.56
N GLU A 417 -5.75 7.06 42.78
CA GLU A 417 -5.90 7.57 41.40
C GLU A 417 -6.60 6.55 40.49
N ALA A 418 -6.24 5.26 40.60
CA ALA A 418 -6.76 4.19 39.78
C ALA A 418 -8.20 3.79 40.16
N ILE A 419 -8.52 3.67 41.45
CA ILE A 419 -9.89 3.41 41.92
C ILE A 419 -10.81 4.56 41.52
N ARG A 420 -10.36 5.82 41.58
CA ARG A 420 -11.10 7.00 41.10
C ARG A 420 -11.42 6.96 39.60
N ARG A 421 -10.66 6.22 38.78
CA ARG A 421 -10.94 6.02 37.35
C ARG A 421 -11.93 4.88 37.07
N HIS A 422 -11.99 3.87 37.93
CA HIS A 422 -12.72 2.61 37.67
C HIS A 422 -13.97 2.39 38.54
N GLY A 423 -14.13 3.09 39.66
CA GLY A 423 -15.26 2.94 40.58
C GLY A 423 -16.59 3.49 40.05
N ALA A 424 -17.69 2.79 40.33
CA ALA A 424 -19.04 3.13 39.84
C ALA A 424 -19.68 4.34 40.55
N THR A 425 -19.24 4.68 41.76
CA THR A 425 -19.74 5.84 42.53
C THR A 425 -19.19 7.16 41.96
N GLY A 426 -19.79 7.60 40.86
CA GLY A 426 -19.23 8.63 39.98
C GLY A 426 -19.03 10.03 40.58
N LYS A 427 -17.98 10.71 40.07
CA LYS A 427 -17.61 12.15 40.22
C LYS A 427 -17.45 12.75 41.63
N HIS A 428 -18.04 12.21 42.69
CA HIS A 428 -18.00 12.78 44.05
C HIS A 428 -16.81 12.33 44.91
N LEU A 429 -15.79 11.68 44.33
CA LEU A 429 -14.55 11.36 45.06
C LEU A 429 -13.66 12.61 45.22
N SER A 430 -14.06 13.46 46.15
CA SER A 430 -13.57 14.83 46.36
C SER A 430 -12.58 14.97 47.53
N LYS A 431 -11.68 13.99 47.76
CA LYS A 431 -10.80 13.97 48.95
C LYS A 431 -9.31 13.61 48.81
N GLY A 432 -8.78 13.32 47.61
CA GLY A 432 -7.35 13.08 47.29
C GLY A 432 -6.35 12.94 48.47
N GLU A 433 -5.59 14.00 48.78
CA GLU A 433 -4.57 13.99 49.86
C GLU A 433 -5.11 13.72 51.26
N ARG A 434 -6.40 14.02 51.50
CA ARG A 434 -7.05 13.80 52.80
C ARG A 434 -7.46 12.34 52.97
N SER A 435 -7.87 11.67 51.89
CA SER A 435 -8.08 10.21 51.86
C SER A 435 -6.78 9.44 52.05
N LEU A 436 -5.65 9.98 51.56
CA LEU A 436 -4.34 9.42 51.88
C LEU A 436 -4.02 9.57 53.37
N LEU A 437 -4.17 10.76 53.95
CA LEU A 437 -3.91 10.97 55.38
C LEU A 437 -4.82 10.08 56.27
N ASP A 438 -6.10 10.01 55.94
CA ASP A 438 -7.09 9.12 56.56
C ASP A 438 -6.71 7.63 56.44
N ALA A 439 -6.15 7.21 55.30
CA ALA A 439 -5.65 5.84 55.11
C ALA A 439 -4.40 5.53 55.96
N PHE A 440 -3.42 6.42 56.01
CA PHE A 440 -2.27 6.26 56.90
C PHE A 440 -2.66 6.35 58.39
N GLN A 441 -3.68 7.14 58.74
CA GLN A 441 -4.23 7.17 60.10
C GLN A 441 -4.95 5.85 60.44
N THR A 442 -5.82 5.35 59.56
CA THR A 442 -6.53 4.08 59.74
C THR A 442 -5.56 2.91 59.90
N ALA A 443 -4.57 2.79 59.01
CA ALA A 443 -3.62 1.69 59.02
C ALA A 443 -2.68 1.72 60.25
N ALA A 444 -2.31 2.91 60.76
CA ALA A 444 -1.55 3.03 62.01
C ALA A 444 -2.40 2.87 63.29
N THR A 445 -3.73 2.99 63.17
CA THR A 445 -4.68 2.80 64.29
C THR A 445 -5.40 1.46 64.23
N SER A 446 -5.04 0.59 63.29
CA SER A 446 -5.60 -0.75 63.19
C SER A 446 -5.16 -1.61 64.39
N LYS A 447 -5.98 -2.61 64.72
CA LYS A 447 -5.77 -3.46 65.91
C LYS A 447 -4.50 -4.30 65.82
N ASP A 448 -4.10 -4.62 64.60
CA ASP A 448 -2.95 -5.47 64.27
C ASP A 448 -1.63 -4.64 64.23
N VAL A 449 -1.69 -3.33 64.52
CA VAL A 449 -0.54 -2.40 64.46
C VAL A 449 -0.41 -1.51 65.70
N ILE A 450 -1.50 -0.87 66.17
CA ILE A 450 -1.37 0.29 67.09
C ILE A 450 -0.68 -0.03 68.43
N ASP A 451 -0.94 -1.21 68.99
CA ASP A 451 -0.40 -1.61 70.30
C ASP A 451 0.86 -2.50 70.20
N GLU A 452 1.30 -2.83 68.98
CA GLU A 452 2.43 -3.71 68.71
C GLU A 452 3.80 -3.07 68.95
N SER A 453 4.82 -3.93 68.97
CA SER A 453 6.22 -3.54 69.19
C SER A 453 6.82 -2.75 68.01
N ILE A 454 7.96 -2.09 68.24
CA ILE A 454 8.70 -1.35 67.19
C ILE A 454 9.43 -2.24 66.17
N ASP A 455 9.29 -3.56 66.25
CA ASP A 455 9.71 -4.49 65.19
C ASP A 455 8.57 -4.78 64.18
N CYS A 456 7.35 -4.29 64.42
CA CYS A 456 6.24 -4.35 63.47
C CYS A 456 6.45 -3.38 62.29
N MET A 457 5.94 -3.73 61.12
CA MET A 457 5.84 -2.92 59.90
C MET A 457 4.39 -2.95 59.43
N VAL A 458 3.89 -1.89 58.78
CA VAL A 458 2.51 -1.92 58.26
C VAL A 458 2.45 -2.54 56.86
N PRO A 459 1.78 -3.70 56.66
CA PRO A 459 1.61 -4.33 55.35
C PRO A 459 0.48 -3.66 54.53
N LEU A 460 0.43 -3.90 53.21
CA LEU A 460 -0.47 -3.18 52.31
C LEU A 460 -1.97 -3.41 52.60
N TYR A 461 -2.35 -4.57 53.13
CA TYR A 461 -3.76 -4.88 53.39
C TYR A 461 -4.42 -4.02 54.47
N GLU A 462 -3.65 -3.42 55.38
CA GLU A 462 -4.18 -2.54 56.44
C GLU A 462 -4.73 -1.21 55.89
N PHE A 463 -4.44 -0.87 54.63
CA PHE A 463 -5.02 0.30 53.94
C PHE A 463 -6.37 0.01 53.24
N TYR A 464 -6.82 -1.26 53.17
CA TYR A 464 -8.09 -1.62 52.55
C TYR A 464 -9.33 -0.99 53.24
N PRO A 465 -9.46 -0.95 54.58
CA PRO A 465 -10.66 -0.40 55.24
C PRO A 465 -10.96 1.05 54.88
N SER A 466 -9.93 1.88 54.65
CA SER A 466 -10.05 3.28 54.22
C SER A 466 -10.50 3.45 52.77
N ILE A 467 -10.49 2.37 52.00
CA ILE A 467 -10.95 2.30 50.60
C ILE A 467 -12.34 1.64 50.53
N GLU A 468 -12.65 0.74 51.46
CA GLU A 468 -13.89 -0.05 51.58
C GLU A 468 -15.20 0.76 51.52
N SER A 469 -15.20 2.02 51.94
CA SER A 469 -16.37 2.92 51.85
C SER A 469 -16.60 3.52 50.47
N PHE A 470 -15.62 3.42 49.57
CA PHE A 470 -15.66 3.93 48.19
C PHE A 470 -15.80 2.82 47.14
N LEU A 471 -15.89 1.56 47.56
CA LEU A 471 -16.06 0.42 46.68
C LEU A 471 -17.52 0.22 46.29
N ASP A 472 -17.74 -0.34 45.10
CA ASP A 472 -19.08 -0.75 44.69
C ASP A 472 -19.56 -1.91 45.57
N THR A 473 -20.87 -1.92 45.86
CA THR A 473 -21.57 -2.88 46.71
C THR A 473 -21.28 -4.32 46.29
N THR A 474 -21.11 -4.55 44.99
CA THR A 474 -20.78 -5.85 44.37
C THR A 474 -19.40 -6.37 44.78
N ILE A 475 -18.39 -5.50 44.84
CA ILE A 475 -17.02 -5.85 45.27
C ILE A 475 -17.03 -6.11 46.77
N LYS A 476 -17.68 -5.21 47.53
CA LYS A 476 -17.79 -5.33 48.98
C LYS A 476 -18.46 -6.63 49.41
N HIS A 477 -19.63 -6.96 48.84
CA HIS A 477 -20.32 -8.22 49.08
C HIS A 477 -19.48 -9.46 48.72
N SER A 478 -18.58 -9.38 47.72
CA SER A 478 -17.66 -10.49 47.40
C SER A 478 -16.58 -10.69 48.48
N MET A 479 -16.06 -9.59 49.05
CA MET A 479 -15.14 -9.61 50.20
C MET A 479 -15.84 -10.08 51.48
N ASP A 480 -16.99 -9.48 51.81
CA ASP A 480 -17.79 -9.81 53.00
C ASP A 480 -18.18 -11.30 53.03
N LYS A 481 -18.52 -11.87 51.85
CA LYS A 481 -18.82 -13.30 51.70
C LYS A 481 -17.58 -14.19 51.91
N ALA A 482 -16.40 -13.76 51.45
CA ALA A 482 -15.16 -14.50 51.68
C ALA A 482 -14.76 -14.46 53.17
N GLU A 483 -14.97 -13.32 53.85
CA GLU A 483 -14.78 -13.20 55.30
C GLU A 483 -15.74 -14.09 56.11
N ALA A 484 -16.99 -14.24 55.67
CA ALA A 484 -17.96 -15.11 56.33
C ALA A 484 -17.59 -16.62 56.27
N GLU A 485 -16.72 -17.02 55.34
CA GLU A 485 -16.26 -18.41 55.14
C GLU A 485 -14.88 -18.69 55.79
N ILE A 486 -14.36 -17.77 56.61
CA ILE A 486 -13.12 -17.99 57.40
C ILE A 486 -13.31 -19.14 58.39
N GLY A 487 -12.41 -20.11 58.35
CA GLY A 487 -12.48 -21.35 59.12
C GLY A 487 -13.31 -22.46 58.45
N GLY A 488 -13.97 -22.15 57.33
CA GLY A 488 -14.60 -23.11 56.42
C GLY A 488 -13.74 -23.33 55.18
N LEU A 489 -13.95 -22.50 54.15
CA LEU A 489 -13.22 -22.55 52.88
C LEU A 489 -11.89 -21.78 52.92
N PHE A 490 -11.80 -20.72 53.72
CA PHE A 490 -10.66 -19.79 53.73
C PHE A 490 -10.00 -19.68 55.11
N GLN A 491 -8.72 -19.31 55.11
CA GLN A 491 -7.97 -18.87 56.29
C GLN A 491 -8.01 -17.34 56.40
N ALA A 492 -7.79 -16.79 57.60
CA ALA A 492 -7.78 -15.34 57.80
C ALA A 492 -6.73 -14.60 56.93
N PHE A 493 -5.59 -15.26 56.65
CA PHE A 493 -4.57 -14.73 55.74
C PHE A 493 -5.04 -14.66 54.28
N ASP A 494 -5.94 -15.56 53.85
CA ASP A 494 -6.42 -15.57 52.46
C ASP A 494 -7.19 -14.27 52.13
N ILE A 495 -7.90 -13.73 53.11
CA ILE A 495 -8.58 -12.44 52.99
C ILE A 495 -7.57 -11.28 52.99
N LYS A 496 -6.54 -11.32 53.84
CA LYS A 496 -5.45 -10.32 53.85
C LYS A 496 -4.72 -10.28 52.49
N LEU A 497 -4.46 -11.43 51.89
CA LEU A 497 -3.89 -11.53 50.54
C LEU A 497 -4.87 -11.07 49.45
N LEU A 498 -6.15 -11.43 49.54
CA LEU A 498 -7.18 -11.00 48.59
C LEU A 498 -7.36 -9.47 48.59
N LYS A 499 -7.30 -8.84 49.77
CA LYS A 499 -7.28 -7.38 49.93
C LYS A 499 -6.04 -6.75 49.28
N THR A 500 -4.86 -7.35 49.46
CA THR A 500 -3.61 -6.91 48.80
C THR A 500 -3.71 -6.98 47.28
N LEU A 501 -4.24 -8.08 46.73
CA LEU A 501 -4.46 -8.28 45.30
C LEU A 501 -5.50 -7.30 44.72
N PHE A 502 -6.58 -7.03 45.46
CA PHE A 502 -7.56 -6.02 45.06
C PHE A 502 -6.94 -4.62 44.98
N LEU A 503 -6.12 -4.24 45.97
CA LEU A 503 -5.47 -2.93 46.03
C LEU A 503 -4.55 -2.69 44.82
N ILE A 504 -3.80 -3.69 44.36
CA ILE A 504 -2.90 -3.55 43.20
C ILE A 504 -3.58 -3.78 41.83
N LYS A 505 -4.80 -4.32 41.77
CA LYS A 505 -5.49 -4.74 40.53
C LYS A 505 -5.47 -3.67 39.42
N TYR A 506 -5.68 -2.40 39.77
CA TYR A 506 -5.82 -1.31 38.80
C TYR A 506 -4.52 -0.53 38.54
N ILE A 507 -3.36 -1.04 39.00
CA ILE A 507 -2.02 -0.46 38.80
C ILE A 507 -0.93 -1.50 38.39
N PRO A 508 -1.20 -2.43 37.45
CA PRO A 508 -0.26 -3.47 37.05
C PRO A 508 1.05 -2.92 36.42
N GLU A 509 1.04 -1.67 35.95
CA GLU A 509 2.23 -0.98 35.44
C GLU A 509 3.23 -0.57 36.56
N ILE A 510 2.82 -0.66 37.82
CA ILE A 510 3.62 -0.31 39.00
C ILE A 510 4.07 -1.55 39.75
N VAL A 511 3.13 -2.47 40.06
CA VAL A 511 3.39 -3.71 40.79
C VAL A 511 2.57 -4.86 40.22
N LYS A 512 3.25 -5.82 39.60
CA LYS A 512 2.69 -7.14 39.28
C LYS A 512 2.48 -7.97 40.55
N GLY A 513 1.39 -8.73 40.62
CA GLY A 513 1.04 -9.65 41.70
C GLY A 513 1.86 -10.95 41.70
N THR A 514 3.18 -10.87 41.48
CA THR A 514 4.06 -12.05 41.62
C THR A 514 4.18 -12.45 43.08
N VAL A 515 4.42 -13.74 43.37
CA VAL A 515 4.61 -14.26 44.74
C VAL A 515 5.70 -13.49 45.50
N ASP A 516 6.75 -13.05 44.81
CA ASP A 516 7.85 -12.26 45.36
C ASP A 516 7.42 -10.84 45.75
N ASN A 517 6.66 -10.15 44.89
CA ASN A 517 6.12 -8.82 45.19
C ASN A 517 5.02 -8.87 46.25
N LEU A 518 4.13 -9.87 46.22
CA LEU A 518 3.11 -10.10 47.23
C LEU A 518 3.73 -10.35 48.60
N ALA A 519 4.84 -11.11 48.68
CA ALA A 519 5.60 -11.27 49.91
C ALA A 519 6.18 -9.93 50.40
N THR A 520 6.68 -9.06 49.52
CA THR A 520 7.12 -7.70 49.88
C THR A 520 5.96 -6.80 50.36
N LEU A 521 4.76 -6.95 49.78
CA LEU A 521 3.58 -6.18 50.18
C LEU A 521 2.92 -6.65 51.49
N CYS A 522 3.16 -7.89 51.89
CA CYS A 522 2.59 -8.52 53.09
C CYS A 522 3.58 -8.64 54.26
N VAL A 523 4.72 -7.92 54.24
CA VAL A 523 5.66 -7.89 55.38
C VAL A 523 5.04 -7.10 56.54
N ASP A 524 4.90 -7.77 57.68
CA ASP A 524 4.34 -7.28 58.94
C ASP A 524 5.38 -7.15 60.08
N GLU A 525 6.58 -7.74 59.93
CA GLU A 525 7.69 -7.64 60.90
C GLU A 525 9.07 -7.43 60.22
N ILE A 526 9.97 -6.70 60.89
CA ILE A 526 11.34 -6.39 60.43
C ILE A 526 12.25 -7.63 60.31
N ASP A 527 11.93 -8.75 60.96
CA ASP A 527 12.70 -10.00 60.86
C ASP A 527 11.88 -11.16 60.25
N ALA A 528 10.78 -10.86 59.55
CA ALA A 528 9.88 -11.85 58.95
C ALA A 528 10.58 -12.84 58.00
N ASP A 529 10.27 -14.13 58.15
CA ASP A 529 10.74 -15.19 57.25
C ASP A 529 10.03 -15.11 55.88
N LYS A 530 10.66 -14.39 54.94
CA LYS A 530 10.19 -14.21 53.57
C LYS A 530 10.07 -15.53 52.79
N LEU A 531 10.68 -16.64 53.22
CA LEU A 531 10.51 -17.96 52.60
C LEU A 531 9.26 -18.68 53.14
N ALA A 532 8.99 -18.58 54.44
CA ALA A 532 7.72 -19.04 55.03
C ALA A 532 6.53 -18.25 54.45
N LEU A 533 6.63 -16.92 54.40
CA LEU A 533 5.59 -16.05 53.86
C LEU A 533 5.28 -16.36 52.38
N LYS A 534 6.30 -16.59 51.54
CA LYS A 534 6.10 -17.02 50.13
C LYS A 534 5.33 -18.33 50.01
N ARG A 535 5.59 -19.32 50.89
CA ARG A 535 4.84 -20.60 50.91
C ARG A 535 3.39 -20.39 51.30
N GLN A 536 3.15 -19.61 52.37
CA GLN A 536 1.81 -19.27 52.83
C GLN A 536 1.00 -18.53 51.74
N ILE A 537 1.64 -17.63 51.01
CA ILE A 537 1.07 -16.96 49.83
C ILE A 537 0.76 -17.96 48.71
N GLN A 538 1.66 -18.89 48.38
CA GLN A 538 1.40 -19.92 47.35
C GLN A 538 0.21 -20.83 47.71
N GLU A 539 0.13 -21.30 48.95
CA GLU A 539 -1.02 -22.09 49.43
C GLU A 539 -2.33 -21.29 49.45
N SER A 540 -2.25 -20.00 49.76
CA SER A 540 -3.39 -19.07 49.77
C SER A 540 -3.92 -18.83 48.35
N LEU A 541 -3.04 -18.51 47.40
CA LEU A 541 -3.39 -18.31 45.98
C LEU A 541 -4.07 -19.55 45.40
N ALA A 542 -3.57 -20.76 45.69
CA ALA A 542 -4.19 -22.01 45.26
C ALA A 542 -5.60 -22.24 45.82
N ARG A 543 -5.91 -21.73 47.04
CA ARG A 543 -7.29 -21.75 47.58
C ARG A 543 -8.19 -20.72 46.89
N LEU A 544 -7.68 -19.50 46.66
CA LEU A 544 -8.41 -18.42 46.00
C LEU A 544 -8.70 -18.71 44.51
N GLU A 545 -7.75 -19.35 43.81
CA GLU A 545 -7.87 -19.75 42.39
C GLU A 545 -8.99 -20.79 42.20
N LYS A 546 -9.04 -21.78 43.09
CA LYS A 546 -10.06 -22.85 43.08
C LYS A 546 -11.49 -22.32 43.17
N GLU A 547 -11.71 -21.28 43.98
CA GLU A 547 -13.02 -20.63 44.13
C GLU A 547 -13.24 -19.48 43.12
N ASN A 548 -12.32 -19.31 42.16
CA ASN A 548 -12.31 -18.29 41.10
C ASN A 548 -12.29 -16.84 41.63
N LEU A 549 -11.71 -16.58 42.81
CA LEU A 549 -11.53 -15.21 43.33
C LEU A 549 -10.31 -14.50 42.74
N VAL A 550 -9.35 -15.26 42.20
CA VAL A 550 -8.14 -14.77 41.52
C VAL A 550 -7.89 -15.53 40.22
N ASN A 551 -7.19 -14.90 39.28
CA ASN A 551 -6.69 -15.48 38.03
C ASN A 551 -5.16 -15.44 37.99
N ARG A 552 -4.54 -16.33 37.19
CA ARG A 552 -3.10 -16.42 36.99
C ARG A 552 -2.73 -16.26 35.50
N ASN A 553 -1.82 -15.32 35.21
CA ASN A 553 -1.24 -15.12 33.88
C ASN A 553 0.29 -15.21 33.97
N GLY A 554 0.86 -16.36 33.60
CA GLY A 554 2.28 -16.65 33.84
C GLY A 554 2.53 -16.77 35.35
N ASP A 555 3.32 -15.86 35.93
CA ASP A 555 3.54 -15.76 37.37
C ASP A 555 2.84 -14.55 38.02
N ASP A 556 2.04 -13.80 37.25
CA ASP A 556 1.24 -12.68 37.74
C ASP A 556 -0.13 -13.18 38.24
N TRP A 557 -0.56 -12.69 39.41
CA TRP A 557 -1.82 -13.05 40.05
C TRP A 557 -2.70 -11.82 40.22
N MET A 558 -3.97 -11.93 39.83
CA MET A 558 -4.89 -10.80 39.75
C MET A 558 -6.24 -11.11 40.42
N PHE A 559 -6.78 -10.15 41.18
CA PHE A 559 -8.13 -10.23 41.76
C PHE A 559 -9.20 -10.18 40.66
N LEU A 560 -10.20 -11.08 40.71
CA LEU A 560 -11.33 -11.08 39.77
C LEU A 560 -12.56 -10.34 40.32
N THR A 561 -13.11 -9.39 39.54
CA THR A 561 -14.42 -8.78 39.83
C THR A 561 -15.57 -9.73 39.50
N HIS A 562 -16.76 -9.55 40.07
CA HIS A 562 -17.90 -10.48 39.86
C HIS A 562 -18.19 -10.77 38.37
N GLU A 563 -18.14 -9.76 37.50
CA GLU A 563 -18.33 -9.94 36.04
C GLU A 563 -17.21 -10.80 35.42
N GLU A 564 -15.97 -10.63 35.88
CA GLU A 564 -14.81 -11.45 35.47
C GLU A 564 -14.87 -12.87 36.07
N GLN A 565 -15.37 -13.05 37.29
CA GLN A 565 -15.54 -14.36 37.95
C GLN A 565 -16.56 -15.22 37.23
N ASP A 566 -17.68 -14.63 36.79
CA ASP A 566 -18.69 -15.34 36.00
C ASP A 566 -18.15 -15.69 34.61
N ILE A 567 -17.43 -14.76 33.95
CA ILE A 567 -16.74 -15.03 32.68
C ILE A 567 -15.69 -16.14 32.82
N ALA A 568 -14.87 -16.12 33.87
CA ALA A 568 -13.87 -17.15 34.15
C ALA A 568 -14.51 -18.52 34.38
N ARG A 569 -15.66 -18.57 35.07
CA ARG A 569 -16.44 -19.79 35.26
C ARG A 569 -17.02 -20.32 33.95
N GLU A 570 -17.56 -19.45 33.08
CA GLU A 570 -18.03 -19.86 31.75
C GLU A 570 -16.88 -20.38 30.87
N ILE A 571 -15.73 -19.70 30.83
CA ILE A 571 -14.50 -20.17 30.15
C ILE A 571 -14.05 -21.53 30.73
N GLY A 572 -14.14 -21.70 32.05
CA GLY A 572 -13.86 -22.96 32.73
C GLY A 572 -14.73 -24.12 32.23
N HIS A 573 -15.98 -23.84 31.85
CA HIS A 573 -16.93 -24.83 31.31
C HIS A 573 -16.79 -25.12 29.80
N GLU A 574 -16.03 -24.33 29.03
CA GLU A 574 -15.79 -24.61 27.60
C GLU A 574 -15.09 -25.96 27.39
N THR A 575 -15.56 -26.75 26.43
CA THR A 575 -15.02 -28.08 26.11
C THR A 575 -14.21 -28.05 24.82
N ILE A 576 -12.89 -28.22 24.92
CA ILE A 576 -11.96 -28.26 23.79
C ILE A 576 -11.61 -29.71 23.44
N SER A 577 -11.70 -30.08 22.16
CA SER A 577 -11.33 -31.45 21.73
C SER A 577 -9.80 -31.65 21.65
N ALA A 578 -9.37 -32.91 21.77
CA ALA A 578 -7.96 -33.26 21.58
C ALA A 578 -7.46 -32.93 20.16
N ASP A 579 -8.32 -33.01 19.14
CA ASP A 579 -7.99 -32.60 17.76
C ASP A 579 -7.85 -31.08 17.59
N GLU A 580 -8.39 -30.25 18.49
CA GLU A 580 -8.18 -28.80 18.50
C GLU A 580 -6.86 -28.44 19.17
N GLN A 581 -6.55 -29.09 20.29
CA GLN A 581 -5.23 -29.02 20.92
C GLN A 581 -4.13 -29.46 19.94
N THR A 582 -4.29 -30.61 19.28
CA THR A 582 -3.33 -31.10 18.28
C THR A 582 -3.17 -30.11 17.12
N ARG A 583 -4.27 -29.55 16.59
CA ARG A 583 -4.23 -28.58 15.48
C ARG A 583 -3.55 -27.27 15.86
N LYS A 584 -3.85 -26.70 17.04
CA LYS A 584 -3.20 -25.47 17.51
C LYS A 584 -1.73 -25.71 17.84
N LEU A 585 -1.37 -26.86 18.42
CA LEU A 585 0.01 -27.21 18.70
C LEU A 585 0.83 -27.38 17.40
N ALA A 586 0.26 -28.02 16.37
CA ALA A 586 0.89 -28.12 15.06
C ALA A 586 1.03 -26.76 14.35
N SER A 587 0.07 -25.84 14.53
CA SER A 587 0.20 -24.44 14.09
C SER A 587 1.33 -23.72 14.83
N LEU A 588 1.35 -23.74 16.16
CA LEU A 588 2.39 -23.13 16.99
C LEU A 588 3.81 -23.61 16.61
N VAL A 589 3.96 -24.92 16.37
CA VAL A 589 5.25 -25.50 15.98
C VAL A 589 5.62 -25.13 14.54
N PHE A 590 4.76 -25.42 13.56
CA PHE A 590 5.13 -25.30 12.15
C PHE A 590 4.99 -23.88 11.58
N GLU A 591 4.05 -23.07 12.05
CA GLU A 591 3.85 -21.68 11.62
C GLU A 591 4.66 -20.70 12.47
N ASP A 592 4.64 -20.80 13.80
CA ASP A 592 5.22 -19.75 14.67
C ASP A 592 6.68 -20.00 15.08
N VAL A 593 7.03 -21.21 15.49
CA VAL A 593 8.42 -21.56 15.88
C VAL A 593 9.29 -21.84 14.64
N PHE A 594 8.81 -22.69 13.73
CA PHE A 594 9.48 -22.99 12.46
C PHE A 594 9.14 -22.02 11.32
N LYS A 595 8.40 -20.93 11.57
CA LYS A 595 8.19 -19.82 10.63
C LYS A 595 7.64 -20.26 9.26
N SER A 596 6.69 -21.20 9.27
CA SER A 596 6.08 -21.83 8.10
C SER A 596 7.02 -22.66 7.20
N ALA A 597 8.26 -22.94 7.63
CA ALA A 597 9.23 -23.70 6.85
C ALA A 597 8.66 -25.05 6.36
N SER A 598 8.69 -25.25 5.04
CA SER A 598 8.34 -26.50 4.35
C SER A 598 9.51 -27.10 3.57
N LYS A 599 10.65 -26.41 3.57
CA LYS A 599 11.89 -26.80 2.89
C LYS A 599 13.10 -26.33 3.67
N VAL A 600 14.16 -27.13 3.66
CA VAL A 600 15.49 -26.80 4.21
C VAL A 600 16.51 -26.87 3.08
N ARG A 601 17.47 -25.95 3.06
CA ARG A 601 18.56 -25.97 2.09
C ARG A 601 19.68 -26.87 2.58
N HIS A 602 20.05 -27.87 1.78
CA HIS A 602 21.10 -28.81 2.17
C HIS A 602 22.49 -28.17 2.10
N ARG A 603 23.30 -28.39 3.14
CA ARG A 603 24.61 -27.76 3.35
C ARG A 603 25.57 -28.05 2.20
N ASP A 604 25.59 -29.26 1.64
CA ASP A 604 26.58 -29.66 0.64
C ASP A 604 26.06 -29.61 -0.81
N SER A 605 24.92 -30.25 -1.11
CA SER A 605 24.34 -30.24 -2.46
C SER A 605 23.70 -28.89 -2.85
N LYS A 606 23.58 -27.94 -1.91
CA LYS A 606 23.02 -26.59 -2.10
C LYS A 606 21.58 -26.53 -2.65
N GLY A 607 20.91 -27.67 -2.82
CA GLY A 607 19.50 -27.76 -3.21
C GLY A 607 18.53 -27.60 -2.04
N ASP A 608 17.30 -27.24 -2.36
CA ASP A 608 16.20 -27.15 -1.38
C ASP A 608 15.44 -28.48 -1.32
N TYR A 609 15.33 -29.06 -0.12
CA TYR A 609 14.61 -30.31 0.13
C TYR A 609 13.34 -30.03 0.91
N GLU A 610 12.22 -30.42 0.32
CA GLU A 610 10.88 -30.30 0.89
C GLU A 610 10.55 -31.55 1.71
N PHE A 611 9.79 -31.37 2.79
CA PHE A 611 9.47 -32.45 3.73
C PHE A 611 8.02 -32.36 4.20
N ASN A 612 7.40 -33.53 4.41
CA ASN A 612 6.12 -33.62 5.08
C ASN A 612 6.28 -33.21 6.54
N ARG A 613 5.30 -32.50 7.07
CA ARG A 613 5.24 -32.09 8.47
C ARG A 613 4.18 -32.93 9.17
N LEU A 614 4.56 -33.67 10.21
CA LEU A 614 3.65 -34.45 11.03
C LEU A 614 3.83 -34.03 12.48
N LEU A 615 2.71 -33.89 13.20
CA LEU A 615 2.71 -33.79 14.65
C LEU A 615 1.78 -34.88 15.18
N ASP A 616 2.28 -35.68 16.10
CA ASP A 616 1.58 -36.79 16.73
C ASP A 616 0.90 -37.74 15.72
N GLY A 617 1.67 -38.17 14.71
CA GLY A 617 1.22 -39.07 13.62
C GLY A 617 0.28 -38.43 12.59
N LYS A 618 -0.27 -37.23 12.86
CA LYS A 618 -1.23 -36.53 12.00
C LYS A 618 -0.48 -35.58 11.04
N PRO A 619 -0.77 -35.61 9.72
CA PRO A 619 -0.12 -34.73 8.75
C PRO A 619 -0.62 -33.29 8.89
N TYR A 620 0.32 -32.34 8.93
CA TYR A 620 0.04 -30.92 9.01
C TYR A 620 -0.01 -30.31 7.59
N LYS A 621 -1.23 -30.00 7.14
CA LYS A 621 -1.58 -29.59 5.76
C LYS A 621 -1.31 -30.75 4.77
N GLN A 622 -0.76 -30.50 3.58
CA GLN A 622 -0.53 -31.55 2.58
C GLN A 622 0.74 -32.37 2.89
N SER A 623 0.69 -33.67 2.59
CA SER A 623 1.80 -34.61 2.75
C SER A 623 2.03 -35.35 1.42
N SER A 624 2.97 -34.85 0.62
CA SER A 624 3.24 -35.32 -0.75
C SER A 624 4.74 -35.40 -1.11
N HIS A 625 5.63 -35.20 -0.14
CA HIS A 625 7.09 -35.25 -0.32
C HIS A 625 7.63 -36.63 0.09
N GLU A 626 8.85 -36.98 -0.33
CA GLU A 626 9.50 -38.24 0.07
C GLU A 626 9.95 -38.21 1.53
N LEU A 627 10.56 -37.10 1.96
CA LEU A 627 11.06 -36.90 3.32
C LEU A 627 9.93 -36.52 4.28
N SER A 628 10.02 -36.98 5.53
CA SER A 628 9.05 -36.65 6.58
C SER A 628 9.75 -36.21 7.87
N LEU A 629 9.30 -35.10 8.46
CA LEU A 629 9.61 -34.72 9.84
C LEU A 629 8.37 -34.96 10.71
N GLU A 630 8.52 -35.80 11.72
CA GLU A 630 7.50 -36.08 12.71
C GLU A 630 7.92 -35.59 14.09
N ILE A 631 6.98 -34.96 14.79
CA ILE A 631 7.19 -34.40 16.13
C ILE A 631 6.25 -35.14 17.07
N ILE A 632 6.80 -35.73 18.13
CA ILE A 632 6.08 -36.56 19.09
C ILE A 632 6.02 -35.82 20.43
N THR A 633 4.80 -35.52 20.87
CA THR A 633 4.45 -34.74 22.07
C THR A 633 3.67 -35.58 23.06
N GLU A 634 3.51 -35.11 24.30
CA GLU A 634 2.77 -35.85 25.34
C GLU A 634 1.25 -35.95 25.06
N LEU A 635 0.72 -35.22 24.08
CA LEU A 635 -0.66 -35.38 23.59
C LEU A 635 -0.86 -36.61 22.69
N HIS A 636 0.21 -37.30 22.28
CA HIS A 636 0.09 -38.53 21.49
C HIS A 636 -0.42 -39.69 22.36
N ASP A 637 -1.53 -40.34 21.98
CA ASP A 637 -2.15 -41.44 22.74
C ASP A 637 -1.15 -42.57 23.11
N GLU A 638 -0.24 -42.90 22.18
CA GLU A 638 0.88 -43.85 22.42
C GLU A 638 2.23 -43.21 22.86
N PHE A 639 2.28 -42.00 23.45
CA PHE A 639 3.56 -41.31 23.76
C PHE A 639 4.53 -42.20 24.55
N GLY A 640 4.03 -42.92 25.56
CA GLY A 640 4.81 -43.87 26.36
C GLY A 640 5.34 -45.09 25.57
N ALA A 641 4.77 -45.39 24.41
CA ALA A 641 5.28 -46.44 23.51
C ALA A 641 6.43 -45.95 22.61
N TYR A 642 6.58 -44.63 22.39
CA TYR A 642 7.74 -44.04 21.71
C TYR A 642 8.98 -44.05 22.61
N THR A 643 9.44 -45.26 22.90
CA THR A 643 10.78 -45.54 23.40
C THR A 643 11.80 -45.32 22.30
N ASP A 644 13.05 -45.09 22.68
CA ASP A 644 14.19 -44.88 21.80
C ASP A 644 14.29 -45.99 20.73
N GLN A 645 14.00 -47.24 21.11
CA GLN A 645 13.93 -48.39 20.20
C GLN A 645 12.80 -48.28 19.15
N LYS A 646 11.60 -47.81 19.51
CA LYS A 646 10.50 -47.57 18.55
C LYS A 646 10.87 -46.43 17.60
N CYS A 647 11.46 -45.36 18.11
CA CYS A 647 11.92 -44.22 17.29
C CYS A 647 12.99 -44.65 16.26
N SER A 648 14.00 -45.41 16.68
CA SER A 648 14.97 -46.03 15.77
C SER A 648 14.29 -46.94 14.74
N MET A 649 13.41 -47.85 15.15
CA MET A 649 12.75 -48.78 14.23
C MET A 649 11.92 -48.06 13.15
N VAL A 650 11.13 -47.05 13.53
CA VAL A 650 10.29 -46.29 12.59
C VAL A 650 11.16 -45.49 11.61
N THR A 651 12.21 -44.81 12.09
CA THR A 651 13.10 -43.99 11.26
C THR A 651 14.05 -44.82 10.39
N ALA A 652 14.36 -46.06 10.75
CA ALA A 652 15.06 -47.01 9.87
C ALA A 652 14.15 -47.58 8.77
N SER A 653 12.85 -47.71 9.02
CA SER A 653 11.87 -48.31 8.09
C SER A 653 11.34 -47.35 7.02
N SER A 654 11.52 -46.03 7.20
CA SER A 654 10.97 -44.99 6.33
C SER A 654 11.87 -43.75 6.32
N PRO A 655 11.89 -42.93 5.25
CA PRO A 655 12.67 -41.68 5.17
C PRO A 655 12.09 -40.58 6.08
N ARG A 656 12.21 -40.81 7.40
CA ARG A 656 11.60 -40.01 8.46
C ARG A 656 12.64 -39.60 9.49
N ALA A 657 12.58 -38.34 9.93
CA ALA A 657 13.19 -37.86 11.16
C ALA A 657 12.10 -37.75 12.23
N ILE A 658 12.38 -38.20 13.45
CA ILE A 658 11.49 -38.03 14.62
C ILE A 658 12.18 -37.09 15.62
N LEU A 659 11.52 -35.99 15.97
CA LEU A 659 11.84 -35.18 17.15
C LEU A 659 10.89 -35.59 18.27
N LYS A 660 11.42 -36.29 19.29
CA LYS A 660 10.67 -36.55 20.52
C LYS A 660 10.92 -35.41 21.51
N LEU A 661 9.85 -34.76 21.95
CA LEU A 661 9.90 -33.81 23.06
C LEU A 661 9.99 -34.57 24.39
N ASP A 662 10.74 -34.02 25.35
CA ASP A 662 10.63 -34.38 26.76
C ASP A 662 9.48 -33.57 27.42
N ALA A 663 9.12 -33.88 28.66
CA ALA A 663 7.93 -33.33 29.33
C ALA A 663 7.98 -31.80 29.49
N GLY A 664 6.89 -31.13 29.10
CA GLY A 664 6.76 -29.67 29.18
C GLY A 664 6.09 -29.22 30.46
N GLU A 665 6.77 -28.42 31.28
CA GLU A 665 6.19 -27.88 32.53
C GLU A 665 4.95 -27.02 32.22
N ARG A 666 3.76 -27.57 32.53
CA ARG A 666 2.42 -26.96 32.35
C ARG A 666 2.03 -26.51 30.93
N LEU A 667 2.88 -26.70 29.92
CA LEU A 667 2.64 -26.33 28.50
C LEU A 667 1.22 -26.69 28.02
N TYR A 668 0.79 -27.93 28.29
CA TYR A 668 -0.51 -28.44 27.83
C TYR A 668 -1.70 -27.86 28.62
N GLU A 669 -1.48 -27.45 29.87
CA GLU A 669 -2.48 -26.72 30.67
C GLU A 669 -2.65 -25.28 30.14
N GLU A 670 -1.54 -24.58 29.85
CA GLU A 670 -1.60 -23.25 29.23
C GLU A 670 -2.19 -23.30 27.81
N LEU A 671 -1.93 -24.36 27.03
CA LEU A 671 -2.54 -24.59 25.71
C LEU A 671 -4.05 -24.82 25.80
N LEU A 672 -4.50 -25.62 26.77
CA LEU A 672 -5.92 -25.87 27.02
C LEU A 672 -6.63 -24.58 27.46
N ALA A 673 -6.02 -23.82 28.38
CA ALA A 673 -6.53 -22.53 28.83
C ALA A 673 -6.62 -21.53 27.67
N TYR A 674 -5.58 -21.44 26.82
CA TYR A 674 -5.57 -20.59 25.64
C TYR A 674 -6.75 -20.89 24.70
N LEU A 675 -7.01 -22.17 24.42
CA LEU A 675 -8.09 -22.59 23.52
C LEU A 675 -9.49 -22.36 24.12
N LYS A 676 -9.68 -22.60 25.41
CA LYS A 676 -10.93 -22.24 26.12
C LYS A 676 -11.24 -20.75 25.99
N VAL A 677 -10.24 -19.90 26.22
CA VAL A 677 -10.38 -18.44 26.14
C VAL A 677 -10.70 -17.99 24.70
N ASP A 678 -9.98 -18.50 23.69
CA ASP A 678 -10.19 -18.08 22.29
C ASP A 678 -11.56 -18.54 21.75
N GLN A 679 -11.98 -19.78 22.04
CA GLN A 679 -13.31 -20.30 21.71
C GLN A 679 -14.42 -19.48 22.37
N TYR A 680 -14.29 -19.19 23.68
CA TYR A 680 -15.27 -18.42 24.42
C TYR A 680 -15.44 -17.00 23.86
N ILE A 681 -14.32 -16.30 23.60
CA ILE A 681 -14.32 -14.97 23.01
C ILE A 681 -14.97 -15.01 21.62
N ALA A 682 -14.61 -15.98 20.77
CA ALA A 682 -15.19 -16.13 19.45
C ALA A 682 -16.71 -16.37 19.47
N SER A 683 -17.24 -17.05 20.49
CA SER A 683 -18.69 -17.28 20.62
C SER A 683 -19.46 -16.17 21.33
N LYS A 684 -18.86 -15.45 22.29
CA LYS A 684 -19.58 -14.52 23.18
C LYS A 684 -19.34 -13.04 22.88
N TYR A 685 -18.26 -12.66 22.21
CA TYR A 685 -17.83 -11.26 22.09
C TYR A 685 -18.91 -10.33 21.54
N ASP A 686 -19.57 -10.67 20.42
CA ASP A 686 -20.58 -9.79 19.81
C ASP A 686 -21.84 -9.62 20.67
N ASN A 687 -22.20 -10.63 21.46
CA ASN A 687 -23.39 -10.64 22.32
C ASN A 687 -23.15 -9.96 23.68
N ALA A 688 -21.90 -9.70 24.06
CA ALA A 688 -21.56 -9.10 25.35
C ALA A 688 -21.95 -7.60 25.45
N SER A 689 -22.17 -7.15 26.69
CA SER A 689 -22.44 -5.74 27.03
C SER A 689 -21.22 -4.85 26.75
N GLN A 690 -21.37 -3.52 26.82
CA GLN A 690 -20.23 -2.60 26.66
C GLN A 690 -19.20 -2.70 27.79
N ALA A 691 -19.58 -3.18 28.98
CA ALA A 691 -18.65 -3.54 30.05
C ALA A 691 -17.96 -4.89 29.74
N GLY A 692 -18.75 -5.93 29.45
CA GLY A 692 -18.27 -7.25 29.08
C GLY A 692 -17.30 -7.22 27.89
N LYS A 693 -17.56 -6.42 26.86
CA LYS A 693 -16.65 -6.26 25.70
C LYS A 693 -15.27 -5.71 26.07
N LYS A 694 -15.18 -4.84 27.10
CA LYS A 694 -13.88 -4.39 27.64
C LYS A 694 -13.17 -5.54 28.36
N ILE A 695 -13.88 -6.27 29.22
CA ILE A 695 -13.34 -7.43 29.94
C ILE A 695 -12.84 -8.51 28.96
N LEU A 696 -13.64 -8.86 27.93
CA LEU A 696 -13.25 -9.80 26.89
C LEU A 696 -12.08 -9.29 26.02
N THR A 697 -11.91 -7.99 25.86
CA THR A 697 -10.73 -7.42 25.19
C THR A 697 -9.48 -7.57 26.05
N PHE A 698 -9.58 -7.28 27.36
CA PHE A 698 -8.48 -7.48 28.30
C PHE A 698 -8.05 -8.95 28.39
N ILE A 699 -9.01 -9.87 28.55
CA ILE A 699 -8.76 -11.32 28.55
C ILE A 699 -8.18 -11.79 27.19
N LYS A 700 -8.55 -11.15 26.07
CA LYS A 700 -7.95 -11.45 24.76
C LYS A 700 -6.47 -11.05 24.70
N ASP A 701 -6.11 -9.94 25.32
CA ASP A 701 -4.73 -9.46 25.35
C ASP A 701 -3.88 -10.29 26.33
N GLU A 702 -4.40 -10.70 27.50
CA GLU A 702 -3.77 -11.76 28.32
C GLU A 702 -3.52 -13.04 27.50
N ASN A 703 -4.47 -13.42 26.63
CA ASN A 703 -4.35 -14.65 25.85
C ASN A 703 -3.27 -14.58 24.77
N ARG A 704 -2.91 -13.37 24.30
CA ARG A 704 -1.75 -13.16 23.42
C ARG A 704 -0.44 -13.33 24.17
N GLU A 705 -0.34 -12.82 25.39
CA GLU A 705 0.84 -13.06 26.24
C GLU A 705 1.02 -14.55 26.55
N ARG A 706 -0.09 -15.26 26.79
CA ARG A 706 -0.12 -16.72 26.93
C ARG A 706 0.38 -17.42 25.66
N GLU A 707 0.01 -16.93 24.48
CA GLU A 707 0.49 -17.45 23.19
C GLU A 707 2.00 -17.25 22.98
N ASP A 708 2.54 -16.06 23.29
CA ASP A 708 3.98 -15.80 23.21
C ASP A 708 4.78 -16.63 24.24
N ARG A 709 4.24 -16.88 25.45
CA ARG A 709 4.84 -17.83 26.42
C ARG A 709 4.83 -19.26 25.88
N LEU A 710 3.70 -19.75 25.38
CA LEU A 710 3.59 -21.09 24.78
C LEU A 710 4.59 -21.27 23.63
N ARG A 711 4.76 -20.24 22.79
CA ARG A 711 5.76 -20.22 21.71
C ARG A 711 7.20 -20.32 22.23
N LEU A 712 7.52 -19.61 23.31
CA LEU A 712 8.85 -19.64 23.94
C LEU A 712 9.12 -21.01 24.59
N GLN A 713 8.18 -21.54 25.37
CA GLN A 713 8.25 -22.88 25.97
C GLN A 713 8.45 -23.95 24.88
N MET A 714 7.65 -23.92 23.82
CA MET A 714 7.76 -24.85 22.69
C MET A 714 9.10 -24.71 21.94
N SER A 715 9.60 -23.48 21.74
CA SER A 715 10.91 -23.25 21.13
C SER A 715 12.06 -23.83 21.99
N ASN A 716 11.92 -23.82 23.32
CA ASN A 716 12.92 -24.39 24.22
C ASN A 716 12.85 -25.93 24.21
N LEU A 717 11.64 -26.51 24.23
CA LEU A 717 11.46 -27.96 24.13
C LEU A 717 11.97 -28.52 22.79
N LEU A 718 11.72 -27.83 21.68
CA LEU A 718 12.26 -28.19 20.37
C LEU A 718 13.79 -28.04 20.26
N ALA A 719 14.40 -27.16 21.06
CA ALA A 719 15.86 -27.04 21.15
C ALA A 719 16.50 -28.15 22.00
N ALA A 720 15.75 -28.73 22.95
CA ALA A 720 16.20 -29.83 23.82
C ALA A 720 15.76 -31.23 23.34
N ALA A 721 14.96 -31.31 22.27
CA ALA A 721 14.33 -32.54 21.79
C ALA A 721 15.33 -33.63 21.36
N LYS A 722 14.93 -34.90 21.50
CA LYS A 722 15.73 -36.05 21.04
C LYS A 722 15.45 -36.32 19.57
N LEU A 723 16.47 -36.17 18.73
CA LEU A 723 16.40 -36.39 17.28
C LEU A 723 16.78 -37.83 16.92
N TYR A 724 15.87 -38.54 16.25
CA TYR A 724 16.10 -39.86 15.68
C TYR A 724 16.02 -39.79 14.15
N VAL A 725 16.99 -40.38 13.45
CA VAL A 725 17.06 -40.38 11.97
C VAL A 725 17.71 -41.67 11.47
N VAL A 726 17.09 -42.34 10.50
CA VAL A 726 17.64 -43.54 9.81
C VAL A 726 18.09 -44.65 10.79
N GLY A 727 17.42 -44.76 11.94
CA GLY A 727 17.71 -45.77 12.96
C GLY A 727 18.60 -45.32 14.12
N GLU A 728 19.24 -44.16 14.05
CA GLU A 728 20.18 -43.68 15.06
C GLU A 728 19.64 -42.46 15.85
N LEU A 729 20.08 -42.33 17.10
CA LEU A 729 19.91 -41.12 17.92
C LEU A 729 21.04 -40.14 17.58
N VAL A 730 20.69 -38.91 17.21
CA VAL A 730 21.65 -37.87 16.78
C VAL A 730 21.88 -36.88 17.91
N GLU A 731 23.14 -36.70 18.31
CA GLU A 731 23.54 -35.63 19.25
C GLU A 731 23.43 -34.25 18.60
N LEU A 732 22.36 -33.51 18.90
CA LEU A 732 22.22 -32.11 18.53
C LEU A 732 23.25 -31.24 19.24
N LYS A 733 23.96 -30.38 18.49
CA LYS A 733 24.99 -29.46 19.02
C LYS A 733 24.59 -28.00 18.89
N VAL A 734 23.30 -27.76 18.67
CA VAL A 734 22.69 -26.46 18.35
C VAL A 734 21.68 -26.06 19.43
N SER A 735 21.57 -24.76 19.71
CA SER A 735 20.79 -24.24 20.85
C SER A 735 19.51 -23.48 20.42
N SER A 736 18.95 -23.76 19.24
CA SER A 736 17.70 -23.13 18.80
C SER A 736 16.86 -24.04 17.90
N ALA A 737 15.54 -23.97 18.05
CA ALA A 737 14.59 -24.82 17.33
C ALA A 737 14.76 -24.77 15.80
N SER A 738 14.99 -23.59 15.22
CA SER A 738 15.26 -23.47 13.77
C SER A 738 16.55 -24.19 13.34
N SER A 739 17.58 -24.17 14.19
CA SER A 739 18.83 -24.90 13.92
C SER A 739 18.66 -26.41 14.05
N VAL A 740 17.81 -26.87 14.99
CA VAL A 740 17.43 -28.28 15.13
C VAL A 740 16.67 -28.77 13.88
N LEU A 741 15.75 -27.96 13.34
CA LEU A 741 15.09 -28.24 12.06
C LEU A 741 16.08 -28.36 10.91
N ASP A 742 17.00 -27.39 10.78
CA ASP A 742 18.03 -27.42 9.74
C ASP A 742 18.92 -28.68 9.87
N GLU A 743 19.38 -29.01 11.08
CA GLU A 743 20.22 -30.17 11.36
C GLU A 743 19.49 -31.50 11.08
N ALA A 744 18.25 -31.64 11.55
CA ALA A 744 17.41 -32.82 11.34
C ALA A 744 17.17 -33.11 9.85
N ILE A 745 16.78 -32.11 9.06
CA ILE A 745 16.56 -32.30 7.62
C ILE A 745 17.88 -32.50 6.87
N ASN A 746 18.97 -31.82 7.26
CA ASN A 746 20.29 -32.05 6.62
C ASN A 746 20.80 -33.48 6.85
N TYR A 747 20.70 -34.00 8.08
CA TYR A 747 21.09 -35.38 8.40
C TYR A 747 20.17 -36.41 7.72
N LEU A 748 18.86 -36.13 7.65
CA LEU A 748 17.90 -36.96 6.93
C LEU A 748 18.20 -37.01 5.42
N VAL A 749 18.48 -35.87 4.78
CA VAL A 749 18.87 -35.78 3.35
C VAL A 749 20.15 -36.57 3.10
N SER A 750 21.20 -36.35 3.89
CA SER A 750 22.51 -37.01 3.73
C SER A 750 22.43 -38.53 3.83
N ASN A 751 21.62 -39.07 4.74
CA ASN A 751 21.54 -40.51 4.97
C ASN A 751 20.44 -41.22 4.14
N THR A 752 19.41 -40.50 3.69
CA THR A 752 18.37 -41.06 2.80
C THR A 752 18.85 -41.18 1.35
N TYR A 753 19.56 -40.16 0.85
CA TYR A 753 20.01 -40.10 -0.54
C TYR A 753 21.47 -40.59 -0.67
N ASN A 754 21.69 -41.91 -0.55
CA ASN A 754 23.05 -42.49 -0.49
C ASN A 754 23.91 -42.30 -1.77
N LYS A 755 23.34 -41.86 -2.90
CA LYS A 755 24.09 -41.44 -4.11
C LYS A 755 24.17 -39.92 -4.29
N LEU A 756 23.78 -39.12 -3.30
CA LEU A 756 23.81 -37.65 -3.39
C LEU A 756 25.22 -37.09 -3.64
N SER A 757 26.24 -37.71 -3.06
CA SER A 757 27.65 -37.31 -3.17
C SER A 757 28.28 -37.51 -4.56
N TYR A 758 27.61 -38.24 -5.46
CA TYR A 758 28.10 -38.47 -6.83
C TYR A 758 28.03 -37.21 -7.70
N LEU A 759 27.15 -36.27 -7.34
CA LEU A 759 26.96 -34.98 -7.98
C LEU A 759 27.46 -33.85 -7.05
N LYS A 760 28.52 -33.15 -7.45
CA LYS A 760 28.93 -31.89 -6.82
C LYS A 760 28.25 -30.74 -7.59
N PRO A 761 27.46 -29.87 -6.94
CA PRO A 761 26.75 -28.80 -7.63
C PRO A 761 27.73 -27.79 -8.26
N SER A 762 27.36 -27.32 -9.44
CA SER A 762 28.00 -26.24 -10.18
C SER A 762 27.74 -24.87 -9.54
N GLY A 763 28.50 -23.85 -9.98
CA GLY A 763 28.23 -22.46 -9.58
C GLY A 763 27.00 -21.88 -10.26
N ASN A 764 26.76 -22.24 -11.51
CA ASN A 764 25.60 -21.81 -12.30
C ASN A 764 25.27 -22.84 -13.41
N PRO A 765 24.29 -23.74 -13.20
CA PRO A 765 23.95 -24.79 -14.16
C PRO A 765 23.60 -24.26 -15.55
N PHE A 766 22.99 -23.07 -15.63
CA PHE A 766 22.55 -22.48 -16.90
C PHE A 766 23.72 -22.00 -17.77
N GLU A 767 24.77 -21.48 -17.14
CA GLU A 767 25.99 -21.08 -17.85
C GLU A 767 26.81 -22.30 -18.28
N GLU A 768 26.86 -23.35 -17.46
CA GLU A 768 27.56 -24.59 -17.83
C GLU A 768 26.83 -25.38 -18.93
N ILE A 769 25.49 -25.49 -18.89
CA ILE A 769 24.67 -26.00 -20.00
C ILE A 769 24.95 -25.22 -21.29
N ARG A 770 24.96 -23.88 -21.21
CA ARG A 770 25.21 -23.01 -22.37
C ARG A 770 26.63 -23.17 -22.91
N ALA A 771 27.63 -23.25 -22.04
CA ALA A 771 29.03 -23.47 -22.42
C ALA A 771 29.22 -24.82 -23.13
N VAL A 772 28.64 -25.91 -22.59
CA VAL A 772 28.66 -27.25 -23.20
C VAL A 772 28.02 -27.24 -24.60
N LEU A 773 26.84 -26.64 -24.76
CA LEU A 773 26.14 -26.58 -26.05
C LEU A 773 26.79 -25.62 -27.08
N THR A 774 27.69 -24.74 -26.66
CA THR A 774 28.38 -23.78 -27.55
C THR A 774 29.86 -24.10 -27.78
N ALA A 775 30.37 -25.20 -27.24
CA ALA A 775 31.76 -25.64 -27.36
C ALA A 775 32.10 -26.07 -28.81
N ALA A 776 32.52 -25.12 -29.64
CA ALA A 776 32.67 -25.28 -31.08
C ALA A 776 33.92 -26.06 -31.55
N SER A 777 34.55 -26.90 -30.70
CA SER A 777 35.82 -27.59 -31.06
C SER A 777 35.82 -29.11 -30.81
N THR A 778 36.21 -29.86 -31.85
CA THR A 778 36.30 -31.34 -31.81
C THR A 778 37.48 -31.87 -30.98
N LEU A 779 38.28 -30.99 -30.38
CA LEU A 779 39.31 -31.34 -29.39
C LEU A 779 38.77 -31.37 -27.96
N GLN A 780 37.64 -30.70 -27.68
CA GLN A 780 37.02 -30.68 -26.35
C GLN A 780 36.06 -31.86 -26.12
N THR A 781 35.53 -32.49 -27.17
CA THR A 781 34.59 -33.63 -27.04
C THR A 781 35.21 -34.86 -26.36
N SER A 782 36.52 -35.08 -26.48
CA SER A 782 37.22 -36.14 -25.71
C SER A 782 37.32 -35.85 -24.20
N PHE A 783 37.10 -34.61 -23.78
CA PHE A 783 37.04 -34.20 -22.37
C PHE A 783 35.60 -34.19 -21.81
N LEU A 784 34.61 -34.77 -22.51
CA LEU A 784 33.23 -34.87 -22.03
C LEU A 784 32.89 -36.20 -21.34
N THR A 785 33.67 -37.27 -21.56
CA THR A 785 33.33 -38.64 -21.12
C THR A 785 34.48 -39.43 -20.47
N GLY A 786 35.60 -38.78 -20.14
CA GLY A 786 36.72 -39.42 -19.41
C GLY A 786 36.52 -39.46 -17.88
N ASP A 787 37.29 -40.30 -17.18
CA ASP A 787 37.22 -40.41 -15.71
C ASP A 787 37.65 -39.13 -14.96
N ASP A 788 38.45 -38.26 -15.60
CA ASP A 788 38.93 -36.96 -15.06
C ASP A 788 37.87 -35.83 -15.13
N VAL A 789 36.65 -36.15 -15.59
CA VAL A 789 35.58 -35.16 -15.81
C VAL A 789 34.82 -34.83 -14.51
N PRO A 790 34.54 -33.55 -14.20
CA PRO A 790 33.73 -33.19 -13.04
C PRO A 790 32.37 -33.90 -13.04
N ASN A 791 32.04 -34.58 -11.94
CA ASN A 791 30.85 -35.42 -11.76
C ASN A 791 30.79 -36.69 -12.63
N ALA A 792 31.93 -37.29 -13.01
CA ALA A 792 32.00 -38.54 -13.78
C ALA A 792 31.11 -39.69 -13.22
N LEU A 793 31.02 -39.86 -11.89
CA LEU A 793 30.15 -40.86 -11.26
C LEU A 793 28.67 -40.63 -11.58
N ALA A 794 28.20 -39.38 -11.49
CA ALA A 794 26.83 -39.03 -11.84
C ALA A 794 26.58 -39.12 -13.35
N LEU A 795 27.53 -38.66 -14.17
CA LEU A 795 27.47 -38.76 -15.63
C LEU A 795 27.29 -40.22 -16.09
N LYS A 796 28.04 -41.15 -15.48
CA LYS A 796 27.95 -42.58 -15.76
C LYS A 796 26.59 -43.17 -15.38
N GLU A 797 26.07 -42.88 -14.19
CA GLU A 797 24.74 -43.37 -13.77
C GLU A 797 23.61 -42.86 -14.70
N VAL A 798 23.69 -41.60 -15.16
CA VAL A 798 22.77 -41.06 -16.17
C VAL A 798 22.94 -41.78 -17.52
N GLY A 799 24.18 -42.00 -17.96
CA GLY A 799 24.48 -42.75 -19.19
C GLY A 799 23.95 -44.18 -19.17
N ASP A 800 24.24 -44.94 -18.11
CA ASP A 800 23.80 -46.32 -17.92
C ASP A 800 22.26 -46.41 -17.85
N PHE A 801 21.59 -45.51 -17.13
CA PHE A 801 20.13 -45.43 -17.09
C PHE A 801 19.52 -45.14 -18.47
N LEU A 802 20.04 -44.14 -19.17
CA LEU A 802 19.56 -43.77 -20.51
C LEU A 802 19.83 -44.89 -21.51
N HIS A 803 20.99 -45.55 -21.49
CA HIS A 803 21.29 -46.70 -22.34
C HIS A 803 20.36 -47.89 -22.10
N LEU A 804 20.06 -48.22 -20.84
CA LEU A 804 19.13 -49.29 -20.48
C LEU A 804 17.70 -48.97 -20.96
N LYS A 805 17.21 -47.75 -20.70
CA LYS A 805 15.85 -47.34 -21.03
C LYS A 805 15.64 -47.12 -22.53
N THR A 806 16.54 -46.41 -23.21
CA THR A 806 16.43 -46.13 -24.66
C THR A 806 16.46 -47.37 -25.54
N GLY A 807 16.99 -48.50 -25.04
CA GLY A 807 16.87 -49.81 -25.67
C GLY A 807 15.45 -50.41 -25.66
N MET A 808 14.55 -49.88 -24.83
CA MET A 808 13.14 -50.30 -24.71
C MET A 808 12.15 -49.27 -25.30
N GLY A 809 12.62 -48.06 -25.62
CA GLY A 809 11.82 -46.92 -26.09
C GLY A 809 12.39 -45.60 -25.59
N GLY A 810 12.05 -44.48 -26.23
CA GLY A 810 12.52 -43.15 -25.81
C GLY A 810 12.03 -42.76 -24.41
N VAL A 811 12.83 -41.97 -23.69
CA VAL A 811 12.53 -41.47 -22.33
C VAL A 811 12.32 -39.96 -22.39
N THR A 812 11.38 -39.37 -21.64
CA THR A 812 11.31 -37.90 -21.59
C THR A 812 12.43 -37.32 -20.71
N LEU A 813 12.80 -36.07 -20.95
CA LEU A 813 13.71 -35.36 -20.06
C LEU A 813 13.10 -35.17 -18.66
N GLU A 814 11.76 -35.00 -18.57
CA GLU A 814 11.07 -34.95 -17.27
C GLU A 814 11.20 -36.27 -16.50
N ASP A 815 10.94 -37.43 -17.14
CA ASP A 815 11.09 -38.73 -16.48
C ASP A 815 12.53 -38.97 -16.00
N THR A 816 13.51 -38.47 -16.76
CA THR A 816 14.94 -38.59 -16.43
C THR A 816 15.29 -37.73 -15.21
N VAL A 817 14.88 -36.46 -15.19
CA VAL A 817 15.02 -35.58 -14.03
C VAL A 817 14.29 -36.16 -12.81
N ALA A 818 13.02 -36.53 -12.97
CA ALA A 818 12.19 -37.08 -11.90
C ALA A 818 12.67 -38.44 -11.35
N TYR A 819 13.55 -39.16 -12.07
CA TYR A 819 14.23 -40.35 -11.56
C TYR A 819 15.44 -40.00 -10.68
N PHE A 820 16.29 -39.07 -11.14
CA PHE A 820 17.50 -38.68 -10.42
C PHE A 820 17.26 -37.65 -9.28
N SER A 821 16.13 -36.95 -9.27
CA SER A 821 15.72 -36.10 -8.12
C SER A 821 15.08 -36.90 -6.95
N ARG A 822 14.95 -38.24 -7.06
CA ARG A 822 14.35 -39.14 -6.05
C ARG A 822 15.37 -40.06 -5.37
N ILE A 823 14.94 -40.79 -4.34
CA ILE A 823 15.74 -41.83 -3.66
C ILE A 823 16.17 -42.89 -4.69
N PRO A 824 17.47 -43.27 -4.79
CA PRO A 824 18.59 -43.00 -3.86
C PRO A 824 19.45 -41.76 -4.17
N PHE A 825 19.16 -41.02 -5.24
CA PHE A 825 20.04 -39.97 -5.77
C PHE A 825 19.77 -38.60 -5.14
N GLY A 826 18.52 -38.14 -5.12
CA GLY A 826 18.11 -36.87 -4.53
C GLY A 826 18.79 -35.64 -5.12
N TRP A 827 19.24 -35.71 -6.38
CA TRP A 827 20.05 -34.65 -6.99
C TRP A 827 19.21 -33.40 -7.26
N LYS A 828 19.69 -32.25 -6.76
CA LYS A 828 19.09 -30.92 -6.95
C LYS A 828 20.19 -29.85 -7.04
N PRO A 829 19.97 -28.73 -7.74
CA PRO A 829 18.79 -28.40 -8.56
C PRO A 829 18.66 -29.27 -9.81
N ASP A 830 17.44 -29.42 -10.33
CA ASP A 830 17.13 -30.29 -11.48
C ASP A 830 18.01 -30.03 -12.72
N TRP A 831 18.43 -28.77 -12.95
CA TRP A 831 19.31 -28.39 -14.04
C TRP A 831 20.72 -29.00 -13.98
N GLU A 832 21.18 -29.51 -12.83
CA GLU A 832 22.41 -30.30 -12.77
C GLU A 832 22.26 -31.64 -13.52
N ILE A 833 21.10 -32.28 -13.40
CA ILE A 833 20.77 -33.51 -14.14
C ILE A 833 20.71 -33.19 -15.65
N VAL A 834 20.10 -32.05 -16.00
CA VAL A 834 20.02 -31.58 -17.40
C VAL A 834 21.39 -31.21 -17.97
N HIS A 835 22.31 -30.70 -17.15
CA HIS A 835 23.70 -30.45 -17.54
C HIS A 835 24.44 -31.75 -17.86
N LEU A 836 24.26 -32.82 -17.09
CA LEU A 836 24.78 -34.15 -17.43
C LEU A 836 24.19 -34.67 -18.75
N VAL A 837 22.88 -34.51 -18.98
CA VAL A 837 22.23 -34.86 -20.26
C VAL A 837 22.80 -34.03 -21.43
N ALA A 838 23.05 -32.74 -21.24
CA ALA A 838 23.67 -31.88 -22.25
C ALA A 838 25.08 -32.35 -22.64
N ARG A 839 25.88 -32.84 -21.67
CA ARG A 839 27.21 -33.43 -21.94
C ARG A 839 27.11 -34.73 -22.75
N LEU A 840 26.21 -35.64 -22.38
CA LEU A 840 26.00 -36.91 -23.11
C LEU A 840 25.50 -36.67 -24.55
N PHE A 841 24.69 -35.63 -24.75
CA PHE A 841 24.24 -35.18 -26.08
C PHE A 841 25.40 -34.63 -26.92
N MET A 842 26.23 -33.73 -26.36
CA MET A 842 27.40 -33.19 -27.06
C MET A 842 28.53 -34.22 -27.28
N ALA A 843 28.59 -35.28 -26.46
CA ALA A 843 29.44 -36.45 -26.69
C ALA A 843 28.91 -37.39 -27.80
N GLY A 844 27.67 -37.20 -28.26
CA GLY A 844 27.07 -37.99 -29.33
C GLY A 844 26.68 -39.42 -28.93
N GLU A 845 26.36 -39.65 -27.66
CA GLU A 845 25.87 -40.93 -27.13
C GLU A 845 24.34 -41.04 -27.19
N ILE A 846 23.66 -39.90 -27.08
CA ILE A 846 22.20 -39.76 -27.14
C ILE A 846 21.80 -38.74 -28.21
N THR A 847 20.58 -38.87 -28.72
CA THR A 847 19.92 -37.89 -29.60
C THR A 847 18.72 -37.30 -28.87
N LEU A 848 18.57 -35.98 -28.89
CA LEU A 848 17.41 -35.28 -28.33
C LEU A 848 16.38 -34.99 -29.43
N MET A 849 15.12 -35.30 -29.17
CA MET A 849 13.98 -35.09 -30.07
C MET A 849 12.97 -34.15 -29.43
N MET A 850 12.35 -33.25 -30.21
CA MET A 850 11.22 -32.43 -29.79
C MET A 850 10.20 -32.32 -30.92
N ASN A 851 8.91 -32.48 -30.61
CA ASN A 851 7.81 -32.43 -31.58
C ASN A 851 7.99 -33.34 -32.82
N GLY A 852 8.72 -34.45 -32.67
CA GLY A 852 9.03 -35.41 -33.75
C GLY A 852 10.27 -35.09 -34.60
N GLY A 853 10.92 -33.93 -34.40
CA GLY A 853 12.20 -33.59 -35.03
C GLY A 853 13.39 -33.78 -34.08
N ALA A 854 14.58 -34.06 -34.62
CA ALA A 854 15.82 -34.04 -33.86
C ALA A 854 16.27 -32.59 -33.58
N LEU A 855 16.79 -32.33 -32.38
CA LEU A 855 17.35 -31.02 -32.00
C LEU A 855 18.83 -30.91 -32.41
N SER A 856 19.24 -29.73 -32.87
CA SER A 856 20.67 -29.39 -32.96
C SER A 856 21.20 -28.86 -31.61
N ALA A 857 22.53 -28.72 -31.48
CA ALA A 857 23.15 -28.09 -30.31
C ALA A 857 22.63 -26.67 -30.03
N SER A 858 22.29 -25.90 -31.09
CA SER A 858 21.71 -24.56 -30.96
C SER A 858 20.24 -24.63 -30.53
N ASP A 859 19.45 -25.54 -31.12
CA ASP A 859 18.02 -25.66 -30.84
C ASP A 859 17.72 -26.30 -29.48
N ALA A 860 18.69 -27.05 -28.92
CA ALA A 860 18.59 -27.66 -27.59
C ALA A 860 18.68 -26.64 -26.44
N LEU A 861 19.21 -25.43 -26.65
CA LEU A 861 19.43 -24.48 -25.56
C LEU A 861 18.12 -23.99 -24.90
N ASP A 862 17.07 -23.70 -25.67
CA ASP A 862 15.77 -23.27 -25.13
C ASP A 862 15.04 -24.37 -24.34
N PRO A 863 14.86 -25.61 -24.88
CA PRO A 863 14.17 -26.67 -24.15
C PRO A 863 14.97 -27.27 -22.99
N LEU A 864 16.30 -27.23 -23.00
CA LEU A 864 17.12 -27.70 -21.87
C LEU A 864 17.24 -26.66 -20.74
N THR A 865 17.07 -25.36 -21.01
CA THR A 865 17.06 -24.34 -19.95
C THR A 865 15.68 -24.15 -19.30
N LYS A 866 14.57 -24.51 -19.95
CA LYS A 866 13.20 -24.27 -19.46
C LYS A 866 12.49 -25.53 -19.00
N ALA A 867 12.28 -25.68 -17.68
CA ALA A 867 11.58 -26.83 -17.09
C ALA A 867 10.21 -27.15 -17.73
N ALA A 868 9.43 -26.14 -18.12
CA ALA A 868 8.15 -26.31 -18.81
C ALA A 868 8.26 -27.01 -20.19
N ARG A 869 9.47 -27.13 -20.76
CA ARG A 869 9.75 -27.86 -22.01
C ARG A 869 10.23 -29.29 -21.79
N PHE A 870 10.59 -29.72 -20.56
CA PHE A 870 11.17 -31.05 -20.32
C PHE A 870 10.23 -32.19 -20.74
N LYS A 871 8.90 -32.01 -20.62
CA LYS A 871 7.86 -32.93 -21.14
C LYS A 871 7.89 -33.12 -22.66
N GLN A 872 8.45 -32.17 -23.40
CA GLN A 872 8.44 -32.10 -24.87
C GLN A 872 9.74 -32.67 -25.47
N VAL A 873 10.78 -32.87 -24.66
CA VAL A 873 12.07 -33.46 -25.07
C VAL A 873 12.04 -34.97 -24.81
N THR A 874 12.23 -35.76 -25.86
CA THR A 874 12.45 -37.21 -25.78
C THR A 874 13.90 -37.54 -26.09
N ILE A 875 14.52 -38.35 -25.25
CA ILE A 875 15.89 -38.83 -25.38
C ILE A 875 15.86 -40.20 -26.08
N LEU A 876 16.67 -40.36 -27.12
CA LEU A 876 16.87 -41.60 -27.89
C LEU A 876 18.35 -42.02 -27.89
N LYS A 877 18.61 -43.31 -28.10
CA LYS A 877 19.98 -43.79 -28.36
C LYS A 877 20.40 -43.42 -29.78
N ARG A 878 21.57 -42.78 -29.94
CA ARG A 878 22.11 -42.48 -31.26
C ARG A 878 22.60 -43.77 -31.95
N LYS A 879 22.10 -44.06 -33.16
CA LYS A 879 22.76 -44.99 -34.08
C LYS A 879 23.97 -44.28 -34.71
N LYS A 880 25.06 -45.01 -34.94
CA LYS A 880 26.22 -44.55 -35.72
C LYS A 880 26.34 -45.42 -36.97
N THR A 881 26.67 -44.81 -38.10
CA THR A 881 26.86 -45.47 -39.39
C THR A 881 28.13 -46.33 -39.36
N GLY A 882 28.12 -47.47 -40.07
CA GLY A 882 29.32 -48.28 -40.23
C GLY A 882 30.36 -47.60 -41.12
N ALA A 883 31.65 -47.86 -40.87
CA ALA A 883 32.74 -47.25 -41.61
C ALA A 883 32.76 -47.63 -43.11
N VAL A 884 32.10 -48.73 -43.48
CA VAL A 884 31.99 -49.20 -44.88
C VAL A 884 30.93 -48.40 -45.63
N GLU A 885 29.78 -48.19 -44.99
CA GLU A 885 28.65 -47.41 -45.51
C GLU A 885 29.03 -45.93 -45.64
N LEU A 886 29.67 -45.37 -44.60
CA LEU A 886 30.15 -43.98 -44.63
C LEU A 886 31.18 -43.77 -45.77
N LYS A 887 32.08 -44.73 -46.01
CA LYS A 887 32.99 -44.65 -47.16
C LYS A 887 32.24 -44.62 -48.49
N LYS A 888 31.28 -45.53 -48.71
CA LYS A 888 30.48 -45.56 -49.95
C LYS A 888 29.75 -44.24 -50.19
N ALA A 889 29.26 -43.58 -49.14
CA ALA A 889 28.63 -42.27 -49.26
C ALA A 889 29.61 -41.16 -49.68
N ARG A 890 30.87 -41.21 -49.23
CA ARG A 890 31.92 -40.28 -49.69
C ARG A 890 32.34 -40.53 -51.14
N ASP A 891 32.38 -41.79 -51.56
CA ASP A 891 32.64 -42.16 -52.95
C ASP A 891 31.50 -41.64 -53.86
N LEU A 892 30.22 -41.84 -53.49
CA LEU A 892 29.07 -41.30 -54.22
C LEU A 892 29.02 -39.75 -54.21
N PHE A 893 29.42 -39.09 -53.13
CA PHE A 893 29.50 -37.62 -53.08
C PHE A 893 30.50 -37.07 -54.10
N LYS A 894 31.62 -37.77 -54.26
CA LYS A 894 32.64 -37.44 -55.24
C LYS A 894 32.14 -37.61 -56.67
N ASP A 895 31.38 -38.66 -56.95
CA ASP A 895 30.91 -38.91 -58.31
C ASP A 895 29.75 -37.98 -58.71
N LEU A 896 28.89 -37.56 -57.77
CA LEU A 896 27.80 -36.60 -58.02
C LEU A 896 28.22 -35.11 -58.06
N PHE A 897 29.27 -34.72 -57.33
CA PHE A 897 29.65 -33.29 -57.16
C PHE A 897 31.12 -32.98 -57.44
N ALA A 898 31.93 -33.94 -57.88
CA ALA A 898 33.37 -33.81 -58.11
C ALA A 898 34.20 -33.34 -56.88
N GLY A 899 33.67 -33.51 -55.66
CA GLY A 899 34.27 -33.06 -54.40
C GLY A 899 34.73 -34.19 -53.48
N LEU A 900 35.56 -33.89 -52.48
CA LEU A 900 35.91 -34.84 -51.42
C LEU A 900 34.99 -34.63 -50.21
N GLY A 901 34.09 -35.57 -49.95
CA GLY A 901 33.18 -35.53 -48.79
C GLY A 901 33.89 -35.79 -47.46
N ASN A 902 33.33 -35.23 -46.37
CA ASN A 902 33.87 -35.33 -45.02
C ASN A 902 34.05 -36.76 -44.48
N GLU A 903 34.95 -36.92 -43.51
CA GLU A 903 35.15 -38.19 -42.78
C GLU A 903 34.09 -38.39 -41.67
N ASP A 904 33.48 -37.28 -41.25
CA ASP A 904 32.48 -37.18 -40.19
C ASP A 904 31.06 -37.32 -40.76
N GLU A 905 30.25 -38.18 -40.14
CA GLU A 905 28.89 -38.54 -40.55
C GLU A 905 27.97 -37.31 -40.69
N ASP A 906 27.96 -36.43 -39.70
CA ASP A 906 27.06 -35.27 -39.67
C ASP A 906 27.52 -34.20 -40.67
N LYS A 907 28.84 -33.99 -40.78
CA LYS A 907 29.42 -33.03 -41.74
C LYS A 907 29.19 -33.45 -43.18
N LEU A 908 29.32 -34.74 -43.50
CA LEU A 908 29.02 -35.29 -44.83
C LEU A 908 27.55 -35.06 -45.21
N VAL A 909 26.62 -35.28 -44.27
CA VAL A 909 25.19 -35.01 -44.49
C VAL A 909 24.88 -33.53 -44.68
N VAL A 910 25.59 -32.63 -43.98
CA VAL A 910 25.51 -31.18 -44.20
C VAL A 910 26.04 -30.78 -45.58
N GLU A 911 27.17 -31.33 -46.02
CA GLU A 911 27.76 -31.10 -47.34
C GLU A 911 26.81 -31.54 -48.47
N TYR A 912 26.22 -32.74 -48.37
CA TYR A 912 25.17 -33.20 -49.28
C TYR A 912 23.97 -32.23 -49.35
N ARG A 913 23.46 -31.82 -48.18
CA ARG A 913 22.33 -30.88 -48.07
C ARG A 913 22.67 -29.50 -48.66
N GLN A 914 23.93 -29.07 -48.61
CA GLN A 914 24.37 -27.82 -49.23
C GLN A 914 24.41 -27.92 -50.77
N GLN A 915 24.98 -29.00 -51.32
CA GLN A 915 25.03 -29.18 -52.78
C GLN A 915 23.64 -29.28 -53.41
N TRP A 916 22.72 -30.03 -52.79
CA TRP A 916 21.35 -30.15 -53.29
C TRP A 916 20.52 -28.86 -53.16
N ARG A 917 20.85 -27.93 -52.26
CA ARG A 917 20.25 -26.57 -52.30
C ARG A 917 20.65 -25.84 -53.57
N GLY A 918 21.93 -25.90 -53.96
CA GLY A 918 22.41 -25.36 -55.23
C GLY A 918 21.70 -25.97 -56.44
N TRP A 919 21.46 -27.29 -56.42
CA TRP A 919 20.65 -27.96 -57.45
C TRP A 919 19.19 -27.48 -57.43
N GLN A 920 18.56 -27.36 -56.25
CA GLN A 920 17.18 -26.84 -56.14
C GLN A 920 17.04 -25.40 -56.64
N GLU A 921 17.99 -24.52 -56.33
CA GLU A 921 17.99 -23.12 -56.79
C GLU A 921 18.12 -23.03 -58.32
N GLN A 922 19.04 -23.79 -58.91
CA GLN A 922 19.19 -23.89 -60.38
C GLN A 922 17.91 -24.43 -61.04
N LEU A 923 17.40 -25.57 -60.54
CA LEU A 923 16.20 -26.22 -61.06
C LEU A 923 14.94 -25.37 -60.89
N ALA A 924 14.81 -24.59 -59.81
CA ALA A 924 13.69 -23.66 -59.62
C ALA A 924 13.75 -22.49 -60.62
N GLY A 925 14.95 -21.98 -60.91
CA GLY A 925 15.18 -21.03 -62.00
C GLY A 925 14.72 -21.59 -63.35
N TYR A 926 15.14 -22.81 -63.69
CA TYR A 926 14.76 -23.49 -64.93
C TYR A 926 13.26 -23.79 -65.00
N HIS A 927 12.64 -24.21 -63.90
CA HIS A 927 11.20 -24.50 -63.81
C HIS A 927 10.33 -23.27 -64.20
N SER A 928 10.76 -22.06 -63.85
CA SER A 928 10.05 -20.82 -64.22
C SER A 928 9.95 -20.58 -65.73
N LEU A 929 10.89 -21.15 -66.50
CA LEU A 929 10.89 -21.13 -67.97
C LEU A 929 10.24 -22.40 -68.55
N ALA A 930 10.50 -23.57 -67.98
CA ALA A 930 9.91 -24.85 -68.39
C ALA A 930 8.38 -24.92 -68.20
N ASN A 931 7.83 -24.11 -67.30
CA ASN A 931 6.38 -24.00 -67.09
C ASN A 931 5.70 -23.02 -68.08
N GLN A 932 6.44 -22.40 -69.01
CA GLN A 932 5.87 -21.65 -70.13
C GLN A 932 5.51 -22.61 -71.27
N ALA A 933 4.48 -22.29 -72.05
CA ALA A 933 4.08 -23.11 -73.19
C ALA A 933 5.23 -23.26 -74.20
N ASN A 934 5.41 -24.47 -74.73
CA ASN A 934 6.43 -24.82 -75.72
C ASN A 934 7.89 -24.71 -75.22
N TYR A 935 8.15 -25.06 -73.95
CA TYR A 935 9.51 -25.27 -73.43
C TYR A 935 9.70 -26.73 -72.91
N PRO A 936 10.87 -27.35 -73.13
CA PRO A 936 11.13 -28.77 -72.81
C PRO A 936 11.55 -29.04 -71.35
N GLY A 937 11.64 -30.32 -70.95
CA GLY A 937 12.30 -30.74 -69.71
C GLY A 937 11.56 -30.51 -68.38
N LYS A 938 10.30 -30.07 -68.39
CA LYS A 938 9.54 -29.81 -67.15
C LYS A 938 9.44 -31.06 -66.24
N ALA A 939 9.09 -32.21 -66.80
CA ALA A 939 8.91 -33.45 -66.03
C ALA A 939 10.22 -33.92 -65.37
N ASP A 940 11.34 -33.70 -66.04
CA ASP A 940 12.68 -34.05 -65.56
C ASP A 940 13.05 -33.17 -64.35
N ILE A 941 12.77 -31.86 -64.43
CA ILE A 941 12.92 -30.92 -63.31
C ILE A 941 12.04 -31.32 -62.10
N GLU A 942 10.75 -31.61 -62.33
CA GLU A 942 9.82 -32.00 -61.27
C GLU A 942 10.26 -33.31 -60.58
N THR A 943 10.81 -34.26 -61.34
CA THR A 943 11.32 -35.54 -60.84
C THR A 943 12.55 -35.35 -59.94
N ILE A 944 13.55 -34.59 -60.39
CA ILE A 944 14.77 -34.33 -59.60
C ILE A 944 14.44 -33.54 -58.34
N GLN A 945 13.54 -32.54 -58.42
CA GLN A 945 13.08 -31.79 -57.25
C GLN A 945 12.34 -32.68 -56.24
N ALA A 946 11.54 -33.65 -56.70
CA ALA A 946 10.88 -34.63 -55.83
C ALA A 946 11.89 -35.57 -55.14
N LEU A 947 12.92 -36.04 -55.86
CA LEU A 947 14.00 -36.86 -55.32
C LEU A 947 14.75 -36.14 -54.20
N ILE A 948 15.17 -34.89 -54.43
CA ILE A 948 15.81 -34.04 -53.41
C ILE A 948 14.87 -33.81 -52.22
N LYS A 949 13.60 -33.51 -52.45
CA LYS A 949 12.63 -33.26 -51.37
C LYS A 949 12.39 -34.49 -50.49
N LYS A 950 12.36 -35.69 -51.08
CA LYS A 950 12.22 -36.97 -50.37
C LYS A 950 13.41 -37.23 -49.46
N GLN A 951 14.64 -37.03 -49.95
CA GLN A 951 15.86 -37.33 -49.23
C GLN A 951 16.24 -36.25 -48.21
N THR A 952 16.03 -34.96 -48.51
CA THR A 952 16.31 -33.85 -47.56
C THR A 952 15.36 -33.83 -46.36
N ALA A 953 14.21 -34.50 -46.44
CA ALA A 953 13.28 -34.70 -45.33
C ALA A 953 13.78 -35.69 -44.25
N ILE A 954 14.83 -36.48 -44.51
CA ILE A 954 15.38 -37.45 -43.55
C ILE A 954 16.35 -36.73 -42.61
N SER A 955 15.93 -36.48 -41.36
CA SER A 955 16.67 -35.71 -40.36
C SER A 955 17.79 -36.47 -39.63
N ASP A 956 17.73 -37.79 -39.58
CA ASP A 956 18.76 -38.63 -38.93
C ASP A 956 19.89 -38.96 -39.92
N SER A 957 21.13 -38.68 -39.55
CA SER A 957 22.30 -38.78 -40.43
C SER A 957 22.56 -40.21 -40.93
N ALA A 958 22.37 -41.22 -40.08
CA ALA A 958 22.55 -42.61 -40.45
C ALA A 958 21.44 -43.11 -41.39
N ALA A 959 20.17 -42.82 -41.09
CA ALA A 959 19.05 -43.14 -41.96
C ALA A 959 19.10 -42.39 -43.31
N PHE A 960 19.63 -41.15 -43.31
CA PHE A 960 19.88 -40.38 -44.52
C PHE A 960 20.91 -41.10 -45.41
N ILE A 961 22.06 -41.50 -44.86
CA ILE A 961 23.09 -42.25 -45.60
C ILE A 961 22.54 -43.61 -46.09
N GLU A 962 21.77 -44.32 -45.27
CA GLU A 962 21.15 -45.60 -45.67
C GLU A 962 20.15 -45.43 -46.83
N SER A 963 19.35 -44.36 -46.84
CA SER A 963 18.40 -44.04 -47.92
C SER A 963 19.10 -43.59 -49.21
N LEU A 964 20.14 -42.76 -49.07
CA LEU A 964 20.98 -42.27 -50.16
C LEU A 964 21.65 -43.44 -50.89
N LEU A 965 22.29 -44.36 -50.17
CA LEU A 965 22.97 -45.52 -50.76
C LEU A 965 22.01 -46.52 -51.42
N LYS A 966 20.73 -46.55 -51.00
CA LYS A 966 19.67 -47.36 -51.65
C LYS A 966 19.10 -46.72 -52.91
N SER A 967 19.34 -45.44 -53.14
CA SER A 967 18.88 -44.68 -54.32
C SER A 967 20.04 -44.24 -55.21
N SER A 968 21.22 -44.87 -55.06
CA SER A 968 22.48 -44.45 -55.71
C SER A 968 22.36 -44.28 -57.23
N ASP A 969 21.63 -45.18 -57.89
CA ASP A 969 21.44 -45.14 -59.35
C ASP A 969 20.49 -44.00 -59.74
N ASP A 970 19.37 -43.81 -59.00
CA ASP A 970 18.45 -42.67 -59.18
C ASP A 970 19.18 -41.31 -59.12
N TRP A 971 20.24 -41.20 -58.30
CA TRP A 971 21.03 -39.98 -58.16
C TRP A 971 21.97 -39.73 -59.34
N LEU A 972 22.48 -40.77 -59.98
CA LEU A 972 23.36 -40.66 -61.15
C LEU A 972 22.54 -40.28 -62.39
N ASP A 973 21.39 -40.93 -62.61
CA ASP A 973 20.43 -40.54 -63.66
C ASP A 973 19.96 -39.09 -63.49
N ALA A 974 19.69 -38.67 -62.24
CA ALA A 974 19.34 -37.29 -61.91
C ALA A 974 20.49 -36.28 -62.10
N GLU A 975 21.75 -36.74 -62.15
CA GLU A 975 22.91 -35.92 -62.48
C GLU A 975 22.97 -35.67 -64.01
N GLU A 976 22.82 -36.72 -64.82
CA GLU A 976 22.82 -36.62 -66.29
C GLU A 976 21.66 -35.74 -66.81
N ASP A 977 20.43 -35.95 -66.35
CA ASP A 977 19.27 -35.13 -66.75
C ASP A 977 19.45 -33.67 -66.30
N ARG A 978 20.06 -33.43 -65.13
CA ARG A 978 20.43 -32.08 -64.67
C ARG A 978 21.49 -31.44 -65.55
N GLN A 979 22.46 -32.21 -66.08
CA GLN A 979 23.44 -31.69 -67.04
C GLN A 979 22.79 -31.27 -68.37
N ASP A 980 21.88 -32.06 -68.93
CA ASP A 980 21.16 -31.71 -70.18
C ASP A 980 20.26 -30.46 -69.97
N LEU A 981 19.53 -30.40 -68.85
CA LEU A 981 18.75 -29.22 -68.44
C LEU A 981 19.61 -27.96 -68.27
N ALA A 982 20.76 -28.10 -67.60
CA ALA A 982 21.73 -27.02 -67.46
C ALA A 982 22.49 -26.73 -68.77
N GLY A 983 22.47 -27.63 -69.75
CA GLY A 983 22.95 -27.39 -71.12
C GLY A 983 22.02 -26.47 -71.91
N PHE A 984 20.71 -26.65 -71.71
CA PHE A 984 19.67 -25.90 -72.41
C PHE A 984 19.35 -24.54 -71.78
N TYR A 985 19.04 -24.50 -70.48
CA TYR A 985 18.49 -23.32 -69.81
C TYR A 985 19.53 -22.28 -69.36
N ASP A 986 20.79 -22.68 -69.26
CA ASP A 986 21.89 -21.76 -68.94
C ASP A 986 22.10 -20.75 -70.07
N THR A 987 21.81 -19.48 -69.78
CA THR A 987 21.95 -18.37 -70.73
C THR A 987 23.38 -18.19 -71.25
N SER A 988 24.41 -18.70 -70.56
CA SER A 988 25.79 -18.67 -71.04
C SER A 988 26.05 -19.63 -72.21
N LYS A 989 25.22 -20.67 -72.38
CA LYS A 989 25.36 -21.73 -73.40
C LYS A 989 24.51 -21.49 -74.65
N GLY A 990 23.77 -20.38 -74.71
CA GLY A 990 23.09 -19.86 -75.91
C GLY A 990 21.85 -20.63 -76.39
N GLN A 991 21.67 -21.91 -76.06
CA GLN A 991 20.56 -22.74 -76.59
C GLN A 991 19.17 -22.14 -76.33
N ILE A 992 18.92 -21.64 -75.11
CA ILE A 992 17.68 -20.95 -74.74
C ILE A 992 17.39 -19.69 -75.58
N ILE A 993 18.43 -19.04 -76.14
CA ILE A 993 18.29 -17.84 -76.99
C ILE A 993 17.79 -18.25 -78.38
N THR A 994 18.40 -19.26 -78.99
CA THR A 994 17.94 -19.85 -80.26
C THR A 994 16.51 -20.40 -80.13
N TRP A 995 16.17 -21.04 -79.01
CA TRP A 995 14.80 -21.50 -78.75
C TRP A 995 13.79 -20.34 -78.65
N ARG A 996 14.14 -19.26 -77.92
CA ARG A 996 13.29 -18.07 -77.83
C ARG A 996 13.08 -17.42 -79.20
N ARG A 997 14.12 -17.34 -80.05
CA ARG A 997 13.98 -16.83 -81.42
C ARG A 997 13.01 -17.67 -82.24
N MET A 998 13.07 -19.00 -82.14
CA MET A 998 12.12 -19.90 -82.80
C MET A 998 10.67 -19.55 -82.44
N LEU A 999 10.39 -19.41 -81.14
CA LEU A 999 9.05 -19.11 -80.64
C LEU A 999 8.58 -17.72 -81.13
N SER A 1000 9.43 -16.70 -81.09
CA SER A 1000 9.06 -15.35 -81.56
C SER A 1000 8.84 -15.30 -83.07
N SER A 1001 9.67 -15.98 -83.87
CA SER A 1001 9.51 -15.99 -85.32
C SER A 1001 8.28 -16.80 -85.75
N LEU A 1002 8.03 -17.98 -85.16
CA LEU A 1002 6.79 -18.73 -85.39
C LEU A 1002 5.53 -17.92 -85.00
N GLN A 1003 5.61 -17.09 -83.95
CA GLN A 1003 4.52 -16.20 -83.58
C GLN A 1003 4.34 -15.03 -84.57
N ALA A 1004 5.41 -14.44 -85.08
CA ALA A 1004 5.35 -13.35 -86.08
C ALA A 1004 4.84 -13.85 -87.44
N LEU A 1005 5.19 -15.08 -87.83
CA LEU A 1005 4.78 -15.72 -89.08
C LEU A 1005 3.31 -16.22 -89.06
N LYS A 1006 2.64 -16.17 -87.90
CA LYS A 1006 1.32 -16.77 -87.67
C LYS A 1006 0.23 -16.26 -88.62
N ASP A 1007 0.13 -14.94 -88.83
CA ASP A 1007 -0.91 -14.34 -89.68
C ASP A 1007 -0.77 -14.71 -91.16
N ASN A 1008 0.46 -14.98 -91.60
CA ASN A 1008 0.80 -15.37 -92.96
C ASN A 1008 0.93 -16.89 -93.12
N ARG A 1009 0.71 -17.68 -92.06
CA ARG A 1009 0.96 -19.14 -92.00
C ARG A 1009 0.36 -19.91 -93.17
N ASP A 1010 -0.90 -19.64 -93.50
CA ASP A 1010 -1.58 -20.35 -94.60
C ASP A 1010 -0.97 -20.03 -95.97
N LYS A 1011 -0.36 -18.84 -96.13
CA LYS A 1011 0.39 -18.46 -97.35
C LYS A 1011 1.85 -18.92 -97.37
N LEU A 1012 2.41 -19.25 -96.21
CA LEU A 1012 3.68 -19.96 -96.10
C LEU A 1012 3.53 -21.47 -96.33
N LEU A 1013 2.33 -22.03 -96.09
CA LEU A 1013 1.98 -23.41 -96.42
C LEU A 1013 1.63 -23.61 -97.90
N ASP A 1014 1.20 -22.55 -98.61
CA ASP A 1014 1.05 -22.54 -100.07
C ASP A 1014 2.42 -22.59 -100.81
N ASP A 1015 3.54 -22.21 -100.16
CA ASP A 1015 4.87 -22.19 -100.79
C ASP A 1015 5.66 -23.52 -100.64
N THR A 1016 6.30 -23.91 -101.74
CA THR A 1016 7.07 -25.15 -101.89
C THR A 1016 8.34 -25.27 -101.04
N LYS A 1017 8.89 -24.15 -100.53
CA LYS A 1017 10.12 -24.13 -99.72
C LYS A 1017 9.85 -23.83 -98.24
N ALA A 1018 8.93 -22.91 -97.95
CA ALA A 1018 8.56 -22.57 -96.58
C ALA A 1018 7.78 -23.71 -95.89
N ALA A 1019 6.85 -24.38 -96.59
CA ALA A 1019 6.01 -25.43 -96.01
C ALA A 1019 6.77 -26.58 -95.31
N PRO A 1020 7.83 -27.20 -95.87
CA PRO A 1020 8.60 -28.22 -95.16
C PRO A 1020 9.39 -27.67 -93.96
N ALA A 1021 10.04 -26.51 -94.11
CA ALA A 1021 10.84 -25.91 -93.04
C ALA A 1021 9.97 -25.49 -91.83
N LEU A 1022 8.80 -24.92 -92.09
CA LEU A 1022 7.81 -24.55 -91.08
C LEU A 1022 7.31 -25.78 -90.30
N ARG A 1023 7.07 -26.90 -90.98
CA ARG A 1023 6.66 -28.16 -90.33
C ARG A 1023 7.76 -28.78 -89.47
N GLU A 1024 9.04 -28.69 -89.86
CA GLU A 1024 10.13 -29.16 -89.00
C GLU A 1024 10.27 -28.28 -87.74
N LEU A 1025 10.04 -26.97 -87.83
CA LEU A 1025 10.01 -26.07 -86.68
C LEU A 1025 8.81 -26.33 -85.74
N GLU A 1026 7.60 -26.53 -86.26
CA GLU A 1026 6.42 -26.95 -85.47
C GLU A 1026 6.63 -28.34 -84.81
N GLY A 1027 7.36 -29.24 -85.47
CA GLY A 1027 7.76 -30.54 -84.91
C GLY A 1027 8.83 -30.44 -83.82
N LEU A 1028 9.83 -29.55 -83.98
CA LEU A 1028 10.82 -29.27 -82.93
C LEU A 1028 10.16 -28.66 -81.70
N GLN A 1029 9.26 -27.69 -81.88
CA GLN A 1029 8.52 -27.00 -80.81
C GLN A 1029 7.74 -27.95 -79.88
N SER A 1030 7.36 -29.14 -80.36
CA SER A 1030 6.56 -30.14 -79.63
C SER A 1030 7.38 -31.33 -79.08
N ASN A 1031 8.71 -31.34 -79.27
CA ASN A 1031 9.59 -32.39 -78.74
C ASN A 1031 9.94 -32.13 -77.24
N PRO A 1032 9.71 -33.09 -76.31
CA PRO A 1032 9.98 -32.90 -74.89
C PRO A 1032 11.47 -32.87 -74.49
N ARG A 1033 12.37 -33.46 -75.29
CA ARG A 1033 13.84 -33.41 -75.08
C ARG A 1033 14.57 -33.07 -76.41
N PRO A 1034 14.53 -31.80 -76.88
CA PRO A 1034 15.04 -31.36 -78.18
C PRO A 1034 16.54 -31.01 -78.18
N TYR A 1035 17.25 -31.17 -77.06
CA TYR A 1035 18.56 -30.57 -76.78
C TYR A 1035 19.62 -30.78 -77.87
N LYS A 1036 19.65 -31.98 -78.47
CA LYS A 1036 20.60 -32.37 -79.53
C LYS A 1036 20.20 -31.90 -80.95
N GLN A 1037 19.07 -31.20 -81.10
CA GLN A 1037 18.49 -30.80 -82.39
C GLN A 1037 18.42 -29.26 -82.60
N ILE A 1038 18.66 -28.47 -81.55
CA ILE A 1038 18.51 -27.00 -81.52
C ILE A 1038 19.37 -26.28 -82.56
N SER A 1039 20.52 -26.86 -82.94
CA SER A 1039 21.42 -26.31 -83.97
C SER A 1039 20.79 -26.18 -85.37
N LYS A 1040 19.68 -26.88 -85.65
CA LYS A 1040 18.92 -26.77 -86.91
C LYS A 1040 18.07 -25.51 -87.05
N ILE A 1041 17.65 -24.94 -85.91
CA ILE A 1041 16.57 -23.94 -85.85
C ILE A 1041 16.88 -22.71 -86.71
N GLU A 1042 18.09 -22.17 -86.60
CA GLU A 1042 18.55 -20.99 -87.35
C GLU A 1042 18.43 -21.16 -88.87
N THR A 1043 18.83 -22.32 -89.40
CA THR A 1043 18.74 -22.61 -90.84
C THR A 1043 17.30 -22.72 -91.33
N LEU A 1044 16.43 -23.34 -90.53
CA LEU A 1044 15.01 -23.51 -90.86
C LEU A 1044 14.26 -22.17 -90.81
N LEU A 1045 14.54 -21.32 -89.81
CA LEU A 1045 13.95 -19.98 -89.68
C LEU A 1045 14.25 -19.09 -90.87
N GLY A 1046 15.53 -19.02 -91.29
CA GLY A 1046 15.94 -18.16 -92.41
C GLY A 1046 15.21 -18.46 -93.73
N ILE A 1047 14.84 -19.73 -93.97
CA ILE A 1047 14.06 -20.14 -95.15
C ILE A 1047 12.64 -19.55 -95.09
N VAL A 1048 11.97 -19.66 -93.94
CA VAL A 1048 10.56 -19.21 -93.80
C VAL A 1048 10.47 -17.68 -93.70
N GLU A 1049 11.39 -17.04 -92.97
CA GLU A 1049 11.49 -15.57 -92.85
C GLU A 1049 11.71 -14.91 -94.23
N GLN A 1050 12.57 -15.48 -95.09
CA GLN A 1050 12.82 -14.96 -96.44
C GLN A 1050 11.60 -15.06 -97.37
N VAL A 1051 10.85 -16.16 -97.33
CA VAL A 1051 9.62 -16.32 -98.14
C VAL A 1051 8.52 -15.38 -97.64
N ASN A 1052 8.41 -15.19 -96.33
CA ASN A 1052 7.40 -14.32 -95.73
C ASN A 1052 7.50 -12.86 -96.19
N GLU A 1053 8.69 -12.25 -96.12
CA GLU A 1053 8.85 -10.84 -96.52
C GLU A 1053 8.61 -10.64 -98.02
N ALA A 1054 8.98 -11.62 -98.86
CA ALA A 1054 8.69 -11.57 -100.30
C ALA A 1054 7.17 -11.54 -100.58
N LEU A 1055 6.39 -12.39 -99.90
CA LEU A 1055 4.93 -12.41 -100.03
C LEU A 1055 4.28 -11.14 -99.46
N ALA A 1056 4.76 -10.65 -98.32
CA ALA A 1056 4.25 -9.43 -97.68
C ALA A 1056 4.51 -8.19 -98.54
N ALA A 1057 5.74 -8.00 -99.04
CA ALA A 1057 6.14 -6.85 -99.85
C ALA A 1057 5.32 -6.72 -101.15
N GLU A 1058 4.99 -7.83 -101.80
CA GLU A 1058 4.15 -7.84 -103.01
C GLU A 1058 2.77 -7.22 -102.73
N LYS A 1059 2.11 -7.65 -101.65
CA LYS A 1059 0.77 -7.13 -101.28
C LYS A 1059 0.85 -5.70 -100.73
N ARG A 1060 1.93 -5.37 -100.01
CA ARG A 1060 2.22 -4.01 -99.50
C ARG A 1060 2.29 -3.00 -100.63
N SER A 1061 3.02 -3.33 -101.70
CA SER A 1061 3.15 -2.48 -102.90
C SER A 1061 1.80 -2.25 -103.59
N HIS A 1062 0.95 -3.27 -103.71
CA HIS A 1062 -0.39 -3.10 -104.28
C HIS A 1062 -1.25 -2.16 -103.42
N ALA A 1063 -1.25 -2.34 -102.11
CA ALA A 1063 -2.06 -1.53 -101.20
C ALA A 1063 -1.66 -0.05 -101.22
N LEU A 1064 -0.36 0.27 -101.20
CA LEU A 1064 0.15 1.64 -101.29
C LEU A 1064 -0.32 2.34 -102.58
N GLN A 1065 -0.25 1.68 -103.74
CA GLN A 1065 -0.73 2.23 -105.02
C GLN A 1065 -2.25 2.56 -105.02
N GLN A 1066 -3.05 1.84 -104.22
CA GLN A 1066 -4.47 2.11 -104.08
C GLN A 1066 -4.79 3.23 -103.07
N ILE A 1067 -3.86 3.58 -102.18
CA ILE A 1067 -3.95 4.70 -101.24
C ILE A 1067 -3.47 6.00 -101.91
N ASP A 1068 -2.35 5.95 -102.63
CA ASP A 1068 -1.77 7.11 -103.32
C ASP A 1068 -2.73 7.73 -104.36
N LYS A 1069 -3.53 6.90 -105.04
CA LYS A 1069 -4.63 7.38 -105.92
C LYS A 1069 -5.67 8.24 -105.18
N LYS A 1070 -6.01 7.90 -103.94
CA LYS A 1070 -7.01 8.60 -103.11
C LYS A 1070 -6.44 9.90 -102.52
N ILE A 1071 -5.16 9.90 -102.15
CA ILE A 1071 -4.42 11.09 -101.74
C ILE A 1071 -4.42 12.14 -102.87
N ALA A 1072 -4.17 11.72 -104.11
CA ALA A 1072 -4.17 12.61 -105.27
C ALA A 1072 -5.56 13.24 -105.55
N GLU A 1073 -6.65 12.49 -105.32
CA GLU A 1073 -8.02 12.98 -105.50
C GLU A 1073 -8.35 14.12 -104.51
N VAL A 1074 -8.02 13.95 -103.22
CA VAL A 1074 -8.17 15.01 -102.19
C VAL A 1074 -7.29 16.22 -102.51
N THR A 1075 -6.05 16.00 -102.97
CA THR A 1075 -5.12 17.08 -103.34
C THR A 1075 -5.69 17.94 -104.46
N SER A 1076 -6.25 17.32 -105.52
CA SER A 1076 -6.91 18.05 -106.61
C SER A 1076 -8.13 18.87 -106.13
N GLY A 1077 -8.84 18.40 -105.10
CA GLY A 1077 -9.92 19.16 -104.45
C GLY A 1077 -9.42 20.38 -103.65
N LEU A 1078 -8.27 20.26 -102.98
CA LEU A 1078 -7.64 21.37 -102.24
C LEU A 1078 -7.12 22.48 -103.17
N ASP A 1079 -6.50 22.09 -104.28
CA ASP A 1079 -5.96 23.03 -105.27
C ASP A 1079 -7.06 23.88 -105.91
N GLN A 1080 -8.21 23.27 -106.22
CA GLN A 1080 -9.41 23.97 -106.74
C GLN A 1080 -10.00 25.00 -105.75
N LEU A 1081 -9.66 24.91 -104.46
CA LEU A 1081 -10.13 25.81 -103.41
C LEU A 1081 -9.14 26.93 -103.07
N ALA A 1082 -7.92 26.89 -103.62
CA ALA A 1082 -6.79 27.68 -103.11
C ALA A 1082 -6.65 27.54 -101.57
N ALA A 1083 -6.81 26.32 -101.06
CA ALA A 1083 -6.97 26.06 -99.64
C ALA A 1083 -5.72 26.43 -98.82
N PRO A 1084 -5.88 27.03 -97.61
CA PRO A 1084 -4.75 27.35 -96.75
C PRO A 1084 -4.09 26.07 -96.20
N PRO A 1085 -2.78 26.10 -95.87
CA PRO A 1085 -2.02 24.90 -95.49
C PRO A 1085 -2.63 24.08 -94.33
N GLU A 1086 -3.30 24.74 -93.39
CA GLU A 1086 -4.00 24.09 -92.27
C GLU A 1086 -5.13 23.17 -92.73
N LEU A 1087 -5.89 23.57 -93.77
CA LEU A 1087 -6.96 22.75 -94.33
C LEU A 1087 -6.37 21.58 -95.13
N SER A 1088 -5.31 21.83 -95.91
CA SER A 1088 -4.62 20.79 -96.67
C SER A 1088 -4.08 19.70 -95.76
N ASN A 1089 -3.46 20.09 -94.64
CA ASN A 1089 -3.07 19.14 -93.59
C ASN A 1089 -4.28 18.42 -92.97
N LYS A 1090 -5.36 19.13 -92.62
CA LYS A 1090 -6.55 18.52 -92.00
C LYS A 1090 -7.20 17.46 -92.89
N ALA A 1091 -7.23 17.67 -94.21
CA ALA A 1091 -7.81 16.73 -95.17
C ALA A 1091 -6.87 15.56 -95.50
N LEU A 1092 -5.58 15.82 -95.77
CA LEU A 1092 -4.65 14.79 -96.26
C LEU A 1092 -4.02 13.93 -95.14
N SER A 1093 -3.82 14.49 -93.94
CA SER A 1093 -3.01 13.86 -92.87
C SER A 1093 -3.43 12.43 -92.54
N LYS A 1094 -4.74 12.14 -92.44
CA LYS A 1094 -5.22 10.78 -92.11
C LYS A 1094 -4.91 9.75 -93.20
N LEU A 1095 -5.01 10.12 -94.48
CA LEU A 1095 -4.66 9.24 -95.60
C LEU A 1095 -3.14 9.01 -95.68
N GLN A 1096 -2.35 10.07 -95.44
CA GLN A 1096 -0.88 9.97 -95.41
C GLN A 1096 -0.38 9.12 -94.22
N GLN A 1097 -1.00 9.24 -93.04
CA GLN A 1097 -0.75 8.36 -91.90
C GLN A 1097 -1.10 6.89 -92.20
N LEU A 1098 -2.25 6.65 -92.84
CA LEU A 1098 -2.65 5.29 -93.25
C LEU A 1098 -1.66 4.69 -94.26
N ARG A 1099 -1.20 5.48 -95.23
CA ARG A 1099 -0.12 5.09 -96.16
C ARG A 1099 1.14 4.66 -95.41
N GLN A 1100 1.63 5.49 -94.49
CA GLN A 1100 2.84 5.23 -93.70
C GLN A 1100 2.69 3.99 -92.80
N THR A 1101 1.48 3.70 -92.32
CA THR A 1101 1.18 2.45 -91.58
C THR A 1101 1.33 1.23 -92.48
N VAL A 1102 0.70 1.25 -93.67
CA VAL A 1102 0.80 0.15 -94.65
C VAL A 1102 2.25 -0.08 -95.11
N GLU A 1103 3.05 0.98 -95.25
CA GLU A 1103 4.44 0.93 -95.70
C GLU A 1103 5.37 0.11 -94.76
N ASN A 1104 4.95 -0.10 -93.51
CA ASN A 1104 5.67 -0.87 -92.49
C ASN A 1104 4.95 -2.19 -92.09
N GLU A 1105 3.81 -2.52 -92.71
CA GLU A 1105 3.00 -3.68 -92.33
C GLU A 1105 3.48 -4.98 -93.01
N THR A 1106 3.51 -6.08 -92.26
CA THR A 1106 3.96 -7.41 -92.71
C THR A 1106 2.88 -8.48 -92.64
N SER A 1107 1.81 -8.27 -91.84
CA SER A 1107 0.63 -9.15 -91.83
C SER A 1107 -0.21 -8.93 -93.09
N ILE A 1108 -0.23 -9.92 -93.99
CA ILE A 1108 -0.96 -9.85 -95.27
C ILE A 1108 -2.46 -9.58 -95.09
N PRO A 1109 -3.16 -10.18 -94.10
CA PRO A 1109 -4.53 -9.80 -93.76
C PRO A 1109 -4.68 -8.32 -93.37
N GLN A 1110 -3.75 -7.78 -92.60
CA GLN A 1110 -3.80 -6.41 -92.11
C GLN A 1110 -3.52 -5.38 -93.22
N ILE A 1111 -2.58 -5.67 -94.13
CA ILE A 1111 -2.37 -4.88 -95.37
C ILE A 1111 -3.70 -4.72 -96.13
N PHE A 1112 -4.45 -5.82 -96.29
CA PHE A 1112 -5.73 -5.80 -96.99
C PHE A 1112 -6.82 -5.03 -96.23
N TYR A 1113 -6.88 -5.14 -94.90
CA TYR A 1113 -7.79 -4.34 -94.07
C TYR A 1113 -7.54 -2.83 -94.24
N LEU A 1114 -6.28 -2.41 -94.07
CA LEU A 1114 -5.87 -1.00 -94.18
C LEU A 1114 -6.11 -0.43 -95.59
N GLN A 1115 -5.89 -1.22 -96.64
CA GLN A 1115 -6.20 -0.82 -98.03
C GLN A 1115 -7.68 -0.43 -98.20
N ASN A 1116 -8.60 -1.13 -97.54
CA ASN A 1116 -10.04 -0.85 -97.61
C ASN A 1116 -10.43 0.36 -96.74
N GLN A 1117 -9.81 0.55 -95.57
CA GLN A 1117 -10.04 1.69 -94.68
C GLN A 1117 -9.79 3.05 -95.38
N ALA A 1118 -8.88 3.09 -96.35
CA ALA A 1118 -8.58 4.28 -97.14
C ALA A 1118 -9.78 4.85 -97.91
N GLY A 1119 -10.79 4.02 -98.24
CA GLY A 1119 -12.04 4.49 -98.85
C GLY A 1119 -12.79 5.47 -97.93
N ASN A 1120 -12.98 5.09 -96.66
CA ASN A 1120 -13.72 5.91 -95.70
C ASN A 1120 -12.99 7.22 -95.33
N LEU A 1121 -11.66 7.23 -95.39
CA LEU A 1121 -10.86 8.43 -95.12
C LEU A 1121 -10.89 9.44 -96.27
N LEU A 1122 -11.11 8.99 -97.52
CA LEU A 1122 -11.35 9.86 -98.67
C LEU A 1122 -12.63 10.69 -98.49
N ASP A 1123 -13.75 10.07 -98.09
CA ASP A 1123 -15.01 10.80 -97.85
C ASP A 1123 -14.86 11.87 -96.77
N ILE A 1124 -14.27 11.52 -95.61
CA ILE A 1124 -14.03 12.47 -94.51
C ILE A 1124 -13.14 13.64 -94.96
N ALA A 1125 -12.17 13.40 -95.83
CA ALA A 1125 -11.32 14.45 -96.39
C ALA A 1125 -12.12 15.39 -97.31
N MET A 1126 -12.96 14.83 -98.19
CA MET A 1126 -13.80 15.60 -99.12
C MET A 1126 -14.88 16.43 -98.42
N ASP A 1127 -15.47 15.94 -97.33
CA ASP A 1127 -16.43 16.71 -96.53
C ASP A 1127 -15.79 17.95 -95.89
N VAL A 1128 -14.54 17.85 -95.43
CA VAL A 1128 -13.77 19.01 -94.91
C VAL A 1128 -13.53 20.08 -95.97
N LEU A 1129 -13.41 19.70 -97.25
CA LEU A 1129 -13.30 20.64 -98.37
C LEU A 1129 -14.63 21.40 -98.59
N ALA A 1130 -15.76 20.68 -98.54
CA ALA A 1130 -17.09 21.28 -98.68
C ALA A 1130 -17.42 22.25 -97.53
N GLU A 1131 -17.10 21.89 -96.28
CA GLU A 1131 -17.26 22.78 -95.12
C GLU A 1131 -16.51 24.11 -95.25
N TYR A 1132 -15.27 24.06 -95.77
CA TYR A 1132 -14.41 25.25 -95.83
C TYR A 1132 -14.92 26.27 -96.85
N GLN A 1133 -15.35 25.80 -98.02
CA GLN A 1133 -15.82 26.68 -99.08
C GLN A 1133 -17.19 27.30 -98.77
N ALA A 1134 -18.04 26.61 -98.00
CA ALA A 1134 -19.26 27.20 -97.44
C ALA A 1134 -18.95 28.42 -96.55
N LYS A 1135 -17.79 28.46 -95.88
CA LYS A 1135 -17.32 29.62 -95.10
C LYS A 1135 -16.73 30.73 -95.98
N LEU A 1136 -16.01 30.37 -97.06
CA LEU A 1136 -15.47 31.35 -98.03
C LEU A 1136 -16.56 32.19 -98.72
N ALA A 1137 -17.77 31.64 -98.90
CA ALA A 1137 -18.87 32.32 -99.57
C ALA A 1137 -19.52 33.48 -98.77
N ALA A 1138 -19.11 33.72 -97.51
CA ALA A 1138 -19.87 34.51 -96.54
C ALA A 1138 -19.36 35.95 -96.26
N ILE A 1139 -18.36 36.48 -96.98
CA ILE A 1139 -17.61 37.70 -96.57
C ILE A 1139 -17.45 38.73 -97.72
N LYS A 1140 -17.53 40.05 -97.41
CA LYS A 1140 -17.26 41.22 -98.31
C LYS A 1140 -16.61 42.42 -97.56
N PRO A 1141 -15.98 43.43 -98.23
CA PRO A 1141 -14.87 44.24 -97.64
C PRO A 1141 -14.99 45.80 -97.63
N ALA A 1142 -14.04 46.51 -96.97
CA ALA A 1142 -13.84 47.99 -96.88
C ALA A 1142 -12.35 48.42 -96.54
N PRO A 1143 -11.87 49.70 -96.65
CA PRO A 1143 -10.44 49.99 -97.02
C PRO A 1143 -9.50 51.00 -96.23
N ALA A 1144 -8.17 50.70 -96.25
CA ALA A 1144 -6.92 51.50 -96.56
C ALA A 1144 -6.24 52.63 -95.68
N GLN A 1145 -4.88 52.56 -95.47
CA GLN A 1145 -3.74 53.51 -95.81
C GLN A 1145 -2.34 53.18 -95.10
N THR A 1146 -1.19 53.85 -95.37
CA THR A 1146 0.25 53.31 -95.35
C THR A 1146 1.41 54.35 -95.06
N PRO A 1147 2.78 54.21 -95.28
CA PRO A 1147 3.90 53.23 -94.96
C PRO A 1147 5.36 53.79 -94.56
N LYS A 1148 6.43 52.92 -94.45
CA LYS A 1148 7.93 53.07 -94.72
C LYS A 1148 9.00 53.49 -93.61
N PRO A 1149 10.37 53.21 -93.73
CA PRO A 1149 11.21 52.03 -94.15
C PRO A 1149 12.56 51.73 -93.31
N ALA A 1150 13.43 50.73 -93.64
CA ALA A 1150 14.64 50.23 -92.83
C ALA A 1150 15.86 49.53 -93.60
N PRO A 1151 17.03 49.14 -92.98
CA PRO A 1151 17.94 48.01 -93.48
C PRO A 1151 19.02 47.23 -92.55
N GLN A 1152 19.30 45.92 -92.86
CA GLN A 1152 20.60 45.08 -92.86
C GLN A 1152 21.29 44.29 -91.64
N PRO A 1153 22.16 43.22 -91.87
CA PRO A 1153 22.49 42.07 -90.92
C PRO A 1153 23.96 41.45 -90.86
N VAL A 1154 24.19 40.25 -90.19
CA VAL A 1154 25.21 39.12 -90.39
C VAL A 1154 26.14 38.62 -89.21
N LEU A 1155 25.98 37.33 -88.75
CA LEU A 1155 26.90 36.17 -88.39
C LEU A 1155 28.32 36.34 -87.65
N VAL A 1156 29.05 35.38 -86.98
CA VAL A 1156 28.94 33.96 -86.43
C VAL A 1156 30.18 33.49 -85.56
N ASP A 1157 30.04 32.42 -84.71
CA ASP A 1157 30.99 31.48 -84.01
C ASP A 1157 31.95 31.90 -82.82
N GLY A 1158 32.26 30.95 -81.89
CA GLY A 1158 33.61 30.86 -81.28
C GLY A 1158 33.93 31.13 -79.78
N GLY A 1159 33.20 30.60 -78.77
CA GLY A 1159 33.74 30.40 -77.39
C GLY A 1159 33.28 31.35 -76.25
N LYS A 1160 33.43 30.90 -74.98
CA LYS A 1160 33.00 31.58 -73.72
C LYS A 1160 34.16 32.40 -73.09
N PRO A 1161 33.93 33.48 -72.29
CA PRO A 1161 32.80 33.68 -71.37
C PRO A 1161 32.08 35.08 -71.37
N THR A 1162 31.17 35.25 -70.41
CA THR A 1162 30.24 36.36 -70.02
C THR A 1162 30.81 37.79 -69.85
N PRO A 1163 29.99 38.90 -69.74
CA PRO A 1163 28.51 39.10 -69.97
C PRO A 1163 28.02 40.49 -70.56
N VAL A 1164 26.68 40.69 -70.69
CA VAL A 1164 25.83 41.96 -70.69
C VAL A 1164 25.45 42.76 -71.99
N ALA A 1165 24.14 42.68 -72.37
CA ALA A 1165 23.12 43.64 -72.93
C ALA A 1165 23.16 44.40 -74.32
N ALA A 1166 22.08 44.24 -75.14
CA ALA A 1166 21.65 45.07 -76.33
C ALA A 1166 20.14 44.83 -76.78
N VAL A 1167 19.47 45.73 -77.57
CA VAL A 1167 17.99 45.69 -77.92
C VAL A 1167 17.57 46.51 -79.22
N VAL A 1168 16.35 46.30 -79.81
CA VAL A 1168 15.37 47.24 -80.53
C VAL A 1168 14.80 46.90 -81.98
N GLN A 1169 13.50 46.46 -82.11
CA GLN A 1169 12.37 46.70 -83.14
C GLN A 1169 12.45 46.29 -84.68
N THR A 1170 11.45 46.24 -85.64
CA THR A 1170 9.92 46.26 -85.90
C THR A 1170 9.58 46.01 -87.46
N VAL A 1171 8.40 45.94 -88.16
CA VAL A 1171 6.98 45.34 -88.13
C VAL A 1171 6.20 45.36 -89.53
N ALA A 1172 5.08 44.58 -89.72
CA ALA A 1172 3.84 44.73 -90.61
C ALA A 1172 3.88 44.47 -92.19
N ASP A 1173 2.83 44.23 -93.05
CA ASP A 1173 1.33 43.93 -93.00
C ASP A 1173 0.64 43.44 -94.35
N SER A 1174 -0.69 43.10 -94.39
CA SER A 1174 -1.71 43.00 -95.53
C SER A 1174 -1.72 41.81 -96.57
N ALA A 1175 -2.73 41.41 -97.42
CA ALA A 1175 -4.25 41.50 -97.60
C ALA A 1175 -4.81 40.52 -98.74
N ALA A 1176 -6.15 40.36 -99.03
CA ALA A 1176 -6.72 39.26 -99.91
C ALA A 1176 -8.15 39.38 -100.62
N PRO A 1177 -8.60 38.44 -101.55
CA PRO A 1177 -9.92 38.36 -102.28
C PRO A 1177 -10.80 37.04 -102.13
N VAL A 1178 -11.78 36.72 -103.02
CA VAL A 1178 -12.94 35.75 -102.84
C VAL A 1178 -13.21 34.75 -104.03
N TYR A 1179 -13.88 33.59 -103.79
CA TYR A 1179 -14.13 32.45 -104.73
C TYR A 1179 -15.59 31.89 -104.81
N ALA A 1180 -15.88 30.95 -105.74
CA ALA A 1180 -17.17 30.26 -105.97
C ALA A 1180 -17.27 28.86 -105.28
N LEU A 1181 -18.40 28.11 -105.40
CA LEU A 1181 -18.81 26.97 -104.52
C LEU A 1181 -18.84 25.54 -105.13
N ILE A 1182 -18.36 24.52 -104.37
CA ILE A 1182 -18.60 23.07 -104.54
C ILE A 1182 -19.92 22.68 -103.87
N LYS A 1183 -20.77 21.97 -104.61
CA LYS A 1183 -21.93 21.27 -104.06
C LYS A 1183 -21.49 20.10 -103.15
N PRO A 1184 -22.01 19.96 -101.92
CA PRO A 1184 -21.66 18.85 -101.02
C PRO A 1184 -22.17 17.50 -101.56
N SER A 1185 -21.57 16.40 -101.11
CA SER A 1185 -21.88 15.04 -101.56
C SER A 1185 -22.76 14.26 -100.56
N LYS A 1186 -23.60 13.35 -101.09
CA LYS A 1186 -24.24 12.28 -100.31
C LYS A 1186 -23.99 10.94 -100.99
N THR A 1187 -23.50 9.95 -100.25
CA THR A 1187 -23.23 8.61 -100.76
C THR A 1187 -24.49 7.75 -100.73
N VAL A 1188 -24.75 7.07 -101.85
CA VAL A 1188 -25.93 6.25 -102.12
C VAL A 1188 -25.46 4.85 -102.46
N LYS A 1189 -25.43 3.96 -101.45
CA LYS A 1189 -25.10 2.55 -101.65
C LYS A 1189 -26.22 1.88 -102.44
N ALA A 1190 -25.96 1.55 -103.70
CA ALA A 1190 -26.94 1.05 -104.65
C ALA A 1190 -27.63 -0.24 -104.15
N ALA A 1191 -26.88 -1.12 -103.49
CA ALA A 1191 -27.40 -2.36 -102.90
C ALA A 1191 -28.57 -2.13 -101.91
N ASN A 1192 -28.55 -1.02 -101.15
CA ASN A 1192 -29.57 -0.76 -100.11
C ASN A 1192 -30.98 -0.54 -100.69
N PHE A 1193 -31.10 -0.20 -101.98
CA PHE A 1193 -32.39 0.13 -102.60
C PHE A 1193 -33.13 -1.10 -103.16
N ALA A 1194 -32.48 -2.28 -103.19
CA ALA A 1194 -33.10 -3.56 -103.58
C ALA A 1194 -34.21 -4.01 -102.61
N GLY A 1195 -34.31 -3.39 -101.43
CA GLY A 1195 -35.22 -3.78 -100.38
C GLY A 1195 -34.75 -5.05 -99.67
N SER A 1196 -35.68 -5.89 -99.26
CA SER A 1196 -35.39 -7.18 -98.61
C SER A 1196 -35.08 -8.33 -99.59
N LYS A 1197 -35.07 -8.08 -100.90
CA LYS A 1197 -34.69 -9.05 -101.93
C LYS A 1197 -33.18 -8.96 -102.20
N LEU A 1198 -32.46 -10.09 -102.09
CA LEU A 1198 -31.05 -10.17 -102.51
C LEU A 1198 -30.88 -10.23 -104.03
N TYR A 1199 -31.94 -10.60 -104.77
CA TYR A 1199 -31.95 -10.76 -106.23
C TYR A 1199 -33.19 -10.12 -106.84
N LEU A 1200 -33.04 -9.52 -108.03
CA LEU A 1200 -34.14 -8.91 -108.80
C LEU A 1200 -34.49 -9.86 -109.95
N GLU A 1201 -35.58 -10.61 -109.78
CA GLU A 1201 -35.92 -11.76 -110.64
C GLU A 1201 -37.03 -11.47 -111.66
N SER A 1202 -37.66 -10.30 -111.58
CA SER A 1202 -38.69 -9.85 -112.52
C SER A 1202 -38.43 -8.43 -113.02
N GLU A 1203 -38.91 -8.12 -114.23
CA GLU A 1203 -38.78 -6.79 -114.84
C GLU A 1203 -39.43 -5.70 -113.97
N ALA A 1204 -40.54 -6.04 -113.29
CA ALA A 1204 -41.20 -5.18 -112.31
C ALA A 1204 -40.36 -4.92 -111.04
N ASP A 1205 -39.55 -5.89 -110.58
CA ASP A 1205 -38.61 -5.68 -109.48
C ASP A 1205 -37.46 -4.75 -109.89
N VAL A 1206 -36.97 -4.88 -111.12
CA VAL A 1206 -35.91 -4.01 -111.67
C VAL A 1206 -36.43 -2.58 -111.87
N GLU A 1207 -37.62 -2.40 -112.45
CA GLU A 1207 -38.31 -1.10 -112.52
C GLU A 1207 -38.50 -0.49 -111.11
N ALA A 1208 -38.99 -1.26 -110.13
CA ALA A 1208 -39.20 -0.77 -108.77
C ALA A 1208 -37.88 -0.40 -108.05
N TYR A 1209 -36.82 -1.16 -108.28
CA TYR A 1209 -35.46 -0.86 -107.78
C TYR A 1209 -34.91 0.44 -108.39
N LEU A 1210 -34.91 0.53 -109.73
CA LEU A 1210 -34.39 1.68 -110.44
C LEU A 1210 -35.22 2.94 -110.20
N ALA A 1211 -36.55 2.83 -110.04
CA ALA A 1211 -37.41 3.94 -109.67
C ALA A 1211 -37.06 4.50 -108.28
N LYS A 1212 -36.82 3.64 -107.28
CA LYS A 1212 -36.39 4.07 -105.94
C LYS A 1212 -35.01 4.71 -105.96
N LEU A 1213 -34.03 4.04 -106.56
CA LEU A 1213 -32.65 4.54 -106.66
C LEU A 1213 -32.60 5.87 -107.42
N ARG A 1214 -33.31 5.98 -108.55
CA ARG A 1214 -33.45 7.22 -109.34
C ARG A 1214 -34.15 8.32 -108.55
N SER A 1215 -35.18 8.01 -107.76
CA SER A 1215 -35.88 8.99 -106.92
C SER A 1215 -34.96 9.58 -105.86
N GLU A 1216 -34.17 8.75 -105.16
CA GLU A 1216 -33.19 9.22 -104.17
C GLU A 1216 -32.07 10.03 -104.84
N LEU A 1217 -31.48 9.53 -105.93
CA LEU A 1217 -30.43 10.23 -106.68
C LEU A 1217 -30.90 11.59 -107.22
N LEU A 1218 -32.12 11.67 -107.78
CA LEU A 1218 -32.70 12.93 -108.22
C LEU A 1218 -33.06 13.84 -107.04
N GLY A 1219 -33.53 13.30 -105.92
CA GLY A 1219 -33.75 14.07 -104.69
C GLY A 1219 -32.49 14.79 -104.22
N ILE A 1220 -31.35 14.09 -104.22
CA ILE A 1220 -30.03 14.61 -103.85
C ILE A 1220 -29.58 15.71 -104.84
N VAL A 1221 -29.65 15.45 -106.14
CA VAL A 1221 -29.23 16.42 -107.16
C VAL A 1221 -30.13 17.66 -107.19
N ASN A 1222 -31.45 17.50 -106.99
CA ASN A 1222 -32.41 18.61 -106.91
C ASN A 1222 -32.27 19.41 -105.61
N ALA A 1223 -31.86 18.78 -104.50
CA ALA A 1223 -31.43 19.45 -103.27
C ALA A 1223 -30.09 20.20 -103.41
N GLY A 1224 -29.52 20.26 -104.62
CA GLY A 1224 -28.28 20.99 -104.90
C GLY A 1224 -27.02 20.24 -104.51
N GLN A 1225 -27.09 18.94 -104.21
CA GLN A 1225 -25.97 18.10 -103.79
C GLN A 1225 -25.39 17.28 -104.96
N ARG A 1226 -24.29 16.56 -104.71
CA ARG A 1226 -23.72 15.53 -105.59
C ARG A 1226 -24.09 14.14 -105.04
N ALA A 1227 -24.33 13.16 -105.90
CA ALA A 1227 -24.47 11.77 -105.47
C ALA A 1227 -23.20 10.98 -105.80
N ARG A 1228 -22.63 10.26 -104.81
CA ARG A 1228 -21.64 9.19 -105.02
C ARG A 1228 -22.36 7.85 -104.94
N ILE A 1229 -22.12 6.95 -105.89
CA ILE A 1229 -22.70 5.60 -105.89
C ILE A 1229 -21.65 4.60 -105.39
N GLU A 1230 -22.06 3.66 -104.56
CA GLU A 1230 -21.27 2.52 -104.05
C GLU A 1230 -22.05 1.20 -104.14
#